data_AF-A0A177E732-F1
#
_entry.id   AF-A0A177E732-F1
#
_cell.length_a   1.000
_cell.length_b   1.000
_cell.length_c   1.000
_cell.angle_alpha   90.00
_cell.angle_beta   90.00
_cell.angle_gamma   90.00
#
_symmetry.space_group_name_H-M   'P 1'
#
loop_
_entity.id
_entity.type
_entity.pdbx_description
1 polymer ?
#
loop_
_entity_poly.entity_id
_entity_poly.type
_entity_poly.pdbx_seq_one_letter_code
_entity_poly.pdbx_strand_id
1 'polypeptide(L)'
;MITKTLWQKLGLIFGALLLRHFAARNDIFPCHCEEPEATKQPLSRALAKGSGLLRSARNDRERARNDEVGSVARDDRERARHEREVICDDRERVRNNRPKILICFVLSLIFLTLVGCSREATEVETIFTPLGLIVKGASSIPLSLYDDKGNLILSYPKLPGPDVLLVFPWKPEKTYLLKVGATKIKLLAPEKRPIAELLVLTPLGSPGERFIVYPESPLEAHFVVSSRAPCPEIGLMFTPYQDLKIEIASFKKNIPEGQRELFRQKVYLKDNEETVLKIKLENTPINLSFERRYVDLRGKIKVLAWHFPTDESGLNIRHKREGVLVIPNPLFEKIGYTLGIKERGYSRFLPFAYQTILLKNESPMPVNLLIKADFFDPQTVKKASGFYPPKFGAEGHIKEPLGLAYLPPHGIARVVLPVFAEIKPGEYLARIEVYPLGEKKPVLVKERLIGVTRGKPWLAASLFVILFCGLTISLGFLVAHQRVLRHFRVRELCLIALSGAVAFGLDFLGGMLSNIFHAILGPFNVLVGGLITEVTHYVVFTAIFSLVPKPGFVTLSYLMNYLMGLLLYGGMRATDPFFVGANIFFMEAMLLLLLVYQKPVGLRLVLALALADALQTFSSLVLHMTFYRLYFPDWYIWLSVGVKGFLYTLIGAGLGLKIGKLLREMER
;
A
#
# COMPACT_ATOMS: atom_id res chain seq x y z
N MET A 1 -8.70 45.35 -13.12
CA MET A 1 -8.33 44.59 -11.91
C MET A 1 -8.86 43.14 -11.90
N ILE A 2 -9.20 42.55 -13.07
CA ILE A 2 -9.68 41.14 -13.18
C ILE A 2 -8.74 40.26 -14.04
N THR A 3 -7.75 40.84 -14.71
CA THR A 3 -6.81 40.12 -15.59
C THR A 3 -5.56 39.57 -14.88
N LYS A 4 -5.20 40.10 -13.70
CA LYS A 4 -4.01 39.65 -12.93
C LYS A 4 -4.25 38.34 -12.14
N THR A 5 -5.48 38.08 -11.70
CA THR A 5 -5.84 36.89 -10.93
C THR A 5 -6.03 35.63 -11.79
N LEU A 6 -6.37 35.79 -13.08
CA LEU A 6 -6.50 34.67 -14.01
C LEU A 6 -5.13 34.08 -14.41
N TRP A 7 -4.11 34.94 -14.60
CA TRP A 7 -2.75 34.52 -14.91
C TRP A 7 -2.02 33.86 -13.73
N GLN A 8 -2.31 34.26 -12.49
CA GLN A 8 -1.77 33.59 -11.29
C GLN A 8 -2.37 32.19 -11.08
N LYS A 9 -3.64 31.96 -11.42
CA LYS A 9 -4.26 30.62 -11.33
C LYS A 9 -3.81 29.68 -12.46
N LEU A 10 -3.60 30.18 -13.67
CA LEU A 10 -3.08 29.37 -14.79
C LEU A 10 -1.60 28.98 -14.61
N GLY A 11 -0.78 29.85 -14.02
CA GLY A 11 0.63 29.54 -13.69
C GLY A 11 0.79 28.44 -12.63
N LEU A 12 -0.12 28.37 -11.66
CA LEU A 12 -0.14 27.33 -10.61
C LEU A 12 -0.55 25.95 -11.17
N ILE A 13 -1.43 25.92 -12.17
CA ILE A 13 -1.86 24.67 -12.83
C ILE A 13 -0.76 24.13 -13.75
N PHE A 14 -0.04 25.02 -14.47
CA PHE A 14 1.06 24.62 -15.35
C PHE A 14 2.32 24.17 -14.58
N GLY A 15 2.62 24.82 -13.44
CA GLY A 15 3.72 24.41 -12.56
C GLY A 15 3.49 23.04 -11.89
N ALA A 16 2.25 22.73 -11.53
CA ALA A 16 1.88 21.43 -10.97
C ALA A 16 1.91 20.29 -12.01
N LEU A 17 1.65 20.59 -13.29
CA LEU A 17 1.75 19.60 -14.37
C LEU A 17 3.21 19.26 -14.73
N LEU A 18 4.11 20.25 -14.71
CA LEU A 18 5.53 20.06 -15.02
C LEU A 18 6.30 19.31 -13.93
N LEU A 19 5.98 19.53 -12.65
CA LEU A 19 6.57 18.76 -11.54
C LEU A 19 6.10 17.28 -11.52
N ARG A 20 4.92 16.98 -12.05
CA ARG A 20 4.44 15.59 -12.21
C ARG A 20 5.12 14.84 -13.35
N HIS A 21 5.66 15.55 -14.34
CA HIS A 21 6.32 14.94 -15.49
C HIS A 21 7.82 14.70 -15.27
N PHE A 22 8.47 15.48 -14.40
CA PHE A 22 9.90 15.30 -14.08
C PHE A 22 10.18 14.25 -12.98
N ALA A 23 9.19 13.88 -12.15
CA ALA A 23 9.36 12.83 -11.14
C ALA A 23 9.24 11.39 -11.68
N ALA A 24 8.99 11.20 -12.98
CA ALA A 24 8.78 9.88 -13.61
C ALA A 24 9.95 9.41 -14.51
N ARG A 25 11.06 10.15 -14.54
CA ARG A 25 12.28 9.80 -15.30
C ARG A 25 13.51 10.08 -14.46
N ASN A 26 13.80 9.16 -13.54
CA ASN A 26 15.14 8.78 -13.06
C ASN A 26 14.91 7.86 -11.86
N ASP A 27 15.28 6.59 -12.01
CA ASP A 27 15.84 5.71 -10.98
C ASP A 27 15.86 4.28 -11.53
N ILE A 28 16.87 4.03 -12.38
CA ILE A 28 17.41 2.70 -12.68
C ILE A 28 18.86 2.77 -12.19
N PHE A 29 19.18 2.15 -11.06
CA PHE A 29 20.39 1.32 -10.82
C PHE A 29 20.31 0.74 -9.39
N PRO A 30 20.87 -0.46 -9.15
CA PRO A 30 20.64 -1.28 -7.97
C PRO A 30 21.66 -0.93 -6.87
N CYS A 31 21.20 -0.87 -5.62
CA CYS A 31 22.08 -0.95 -4.47
C CYS A 31 21.95 -2.34 -3.85
N HIS A 32 23.02 -3.11 -3.98
CA HIS A 32 23.36 -4.21 -3.10
C HIS A 32 23.32 -3.74 -1.64
N CYS A 33 22.66 -4.50 -0.77
CA CYS A 33 22.95 -4.49 0.67
C CYS A 33 23.52 -5.86 1.03
N GLU A 34 24.80 -5.84 1.38
CA GLU A 34 25.54 -6.91 2.02
C GLU A 34 24.99 -7.14 3.44
N GLU A 35 24.83 -8.41 3.82
CA GLU A 35 24.71 -8.86 5.20
C GLU A 35 26.06 -8.78 5.93
N PRO A 36 26.10 -8.53 7.24
CA PRO A 36 27.35 -8.58 8.00
C PRO A 36 27.71 -10.03 8.35
N GLU A 37 28.86 -10.49 7.83
CA GLU A 37 29.54 -11.71 8.27
C GLU A 37 29.99 -11.61 9.74
N ALA A 38 29.68 -12.67 10.49
CA ALA A 38 30.31 -12.98 11.77
C ALA A 38 31.59 -13.82 11.54
N THR A 39 32.62 -13.46 12.29
CA THR A 39 34.02 -13.88 12.25
C THR A 39 34.33 -15.38 12.55
N LYS A 40 35.22 -15.93 11.71
CA LYS A 40 36.47 -16.71 11.98
C LYS A 40 36.41 -18.07 12.71
N GLN A 41 36.88 -19.14 12.05
CA GLN A 41 38.28 -19.64 12.10
C GLN A 41 38.52 -20.87 11.18
N PRO A 42 39.79 -21.20 10.81
CA PRO A 42 40.13 -21.94 9.58
C PRO A 42 40.74 -23.34 9.82
N LEU A 43 40.77 -24.21 8.80
CA LEU A 43 41.88 -25.16 8.61
C LEU A 43 41.99 -25.74 7.16
N SER A 44 43.17 -25.50 6.57
CA SER A 44 43.98 -26.37 5.67
C SER A 44 43.48 -26.87 4.28
N ARG A 45 44.16 -26.37 3.23
CA ARG A 45 44.98 -27.07 2.19
C ARG A 45 44.39 -28.37 1.57
N ALA A 46 44.33 -28.60 0.25
CA ALA A 46 45.45 -28.69 -0.71
C ALA A 46 44.97 -29.23 -2.09
N LEU A 47 45.62 -28.78 -3.19
CA LEU A 47 45.93 -29.50 -4.45
C LEU A 47 44.77 -29.98 -5.36
N ALA A 48 44.87 -30.10 -6.69
CA ALA A 48 45.70 -29.61 -7.80
C ALA A 48 45.23 -30.35 -9.07
N LYS A 49 45.58 -29.81 -10.25
CA LYS A 49 45.54 -30.40 -11.61
C LYS A 49 44.14 -30.49 -12.27
N GLY A 50 43.96 -30.17 -13.55
CA GLY A 50 44.93 -29.86 -14.60
C GLY A 50 44.65 -30.68 -15.87
N SER A 51 44.13 -29.99 -16.88
CA SER A 51 44.36 -30.16 -18.33
C SER A 51 44.15 -31.50 -19.05
N GLY A 52 43.36 -31.42 -20.12
CA GLY A 52 43.57 -32.09 -21.41
C GLY A 52 42.53 -31.55 -22.40
N LEU A 53 42.68 -31.48 -23.72
CA LEU A 53 43.79 -31.61 -24.68
C LEU A 53 43.12 -31.35 -26.06
N LEU A 54 43.92 -31.00 -27.07
CA LEU A 54 43.69 -31.23 -28.53
C LEU A 54 43.00 -30.15 -29.40
N ARG A 55 43.89 -29.40 -30.09
CA ARG A 55 44.20 -29.48 -31.55
C ARG A 55 43.34 -28.78 -32.61
N SER A 56 44.12 -28.13 -33.50
CA SER A 56 43.99 -28.00 -34.97
C SER A 56 43.18 -26.79 -35.47
N ALA A 57 43.79 -25.69 -35.89
CA ALA A 57 44.54 -25.43 -37.13
C ALA A 57 43.69 -25.50 -38.42
N ARG A 58 43.41 -24.34 -39.05
CA ARG A 58 43.57 -24.13 -40.51
C ARG A 58 43.36 -22.67 -40.98
N ASN A 59 44.36 -22.21 -41.72
CA ASN A 59 44.36 -21.32 -42.89
C ASN A 59 44.21 -19.79 -42.75
N ASP A 60 45.39 -19.16 -42.91
CA ASP A 60 45.66 -17.91 -43.60
C ASP A 60 45.39 -17.95 -45.11
N ARG A 61 44.98 -16.80 -45.68
CA ARG A 61 45.53 -16.12 -46.89
C ARG A 61 44.63 -14.91 -47.23
N GLU A 62 45.14 -13.67 -47.09
CA GLU A 62 45.78 -12.84 -48.14
C GLU A 62 44.82 -12.49 -49.29
N ARG A 63 44.67 -11.28 -49.85
CA ARG A 63 45.37 -9.98 -49.91
C ARG A 63 44.38 -9.01 -50.62
N ALA A 64 44.18 -7.77 -50.18
CA ALA A 64 44.87 -6.55 -50.64
C ALA A 64 44.90 -6.27 -52.17
N ARG A 65 44.15 -5.23 -52.60
CA ARG A 65 44.49 -4.19 -53.62
C ARG A 65 43.29 -3.23 -53.75
N ASN A 66 43.38 -2.03 -53.20
CA ASN A 66 43.93 -0.78 -53.76
C ASN A 66 43.14 -0.19 -54.94
N ASP A 67 42.68 1.04 -54.67
CA ASP A 67 42.77 2.24 -55.51
C ASP A 67 42.24 2.17 -56.94
N GLU A 68 41.10 2.82 -57.17
CA GLU A 68 40.95 3.99 -58.05
C GLU A 68 39.46 4.21 -58.32
N VAL A 69 38.96 5.42 -58.03
CA VAL A 69 38.16 6.27 -58.93
C VAL A 69 37.74 7.47 -58.08
N GLY A 70 38.44 8.58 -58.30
CA GLY A 70 38.01 9.90 -57.84
C GLY A 70 36.85 10.44 -58.68
N SER A 71 36.46 11.67 -58.33
CA SER A 71 35.69 12.64 -59.13
C SER A 71 34.20 12.87 -58.84
N VAL A 72 33.76 12.94 -57.58
CA VAL A 72 32.58 13.77 -57.23
C VAL A 72 32.72 14.32 -55.80
N ALA A 73 33.55 15.33 -55.58
CA ALA A 73 33.56 16.09 -54.31
C ALA A 73 34.40 17.36 -54.44
N ARG A 74 34.09 18.21 -55.43
CA ARG A 74 34.71 19.54 -55.55
C ARG A 74 33.72 20.69 -55.67
N ASP A 75 32.45 20.44 -55.34
CA ASP A 75 31.37 21.43 -55.45
C ASP A 75 30.64 21.74 -54.13
N ASP A 76 30.99 21.05 -53.02
CA ASP A 76 30.34 21.25 -51.71
C ASP A 76 31.16 22.12 -50.73
N ARG A 77 32.31 22.64 -51.14
CA ARG A 77 33.14 23.52 -50.28
C ARG A 77 32.85 25.01 -50.42
N GLU A 78 32.02 25.42 -51.38
CA GLU A 78 31.59 26.82 -51.52
C GLU A 78 30.19 27.11 -50.95
N ARG A 79 29.36 26.08 -50.72
CA ARG A 79 28.07 26.25 -50.00
C ARG A 79 28.19 26.39 -48.48
N ALA A 80 29.31 25.95 -47.88
CA ALA A 80 29.53 26.06 -46.44
C ALA A 80 30.10 27.43 -45.98
N ARG A 81 30.37 28.36 -46.90
CA ARG A 81 30.84 29.73 -46.58
C ARG A 81 29.77 30.81 -46.62
N HIS A 82 28.58 30.55 -47.18
CA HIS A 82 27.51 31.56 -47.24
C HIS A 82 26.42 31.44 -46.16
N GLU A 83 26.40 30.38 -45.36
CA GLU A 83 25.48 30.25 -44.20
C GLU A 83 26.08 30.71 -42.85
N ARG A 84 27.28 31.31 -42.86
CA ARG A 84 27.94 31.84 -41.64
C ARG A 84 27.85 33.36 -41.47
N GLU A 85 27.02 34.06 -42.24
CA GLU A 85 26.89 35.53 -42.16
C GLU A 85 25.49 36.07 -41.83
N VAL A 86 24.53 35.23 -41.40
CA VAL A 86 23.16 35.71 -41.05
C VAL A 86 22.74 35.36 -39.61
N ILE A 87 23.68 35.13 -38.70
CA ILE A 87 23.37 34.95 -37.26
C ILE A 87 24.32 35.81 -36.43
N CYS A 88 24.32 37.11 -36.71
CA CYS A 88 24.99 38.14 -35.90
C CYS A 88 24.17 39.44 -35.90
N ASP A 89 22.88 39.39 -35.54
CA ASP A 89 22.17 40.63 -35.16
C ASP A 89 20.92 40.42 -34.28
N ASP A 90 20.99 39.56 -33.26
CA ASP A 90 19.88 39.45 -32.29
C ASP A 90 20.31 39.17 -30.85
N ARG A 91 21.57 39.49 -30.52
CA ARG A 91 22.19 39.20 -29.23
C ARG A 91 22.44 40.42 -28.33
N GLU A 92 21.77 41.56 -28.59
CA GLU A 92 21.92 42.77 -27.77
C GLU A 92 20.65 43.30 -27.07
N ARG A 93 19.49 42.64 -27.15
CA ARG A 93 18.26 43.10 -26.46
C ARG A 93 17.73 42.27 -25.29
N VAL A 94 18.50 41.32 -24.75
CA VAL A 94 18.10 40.54 -23.55
C VAL A 94 19.22 40.45 -22.51
N ARG A 95 19.95 41.55 -22.30
CA ARG A 95 21.06 41.62 -21.33
C ARG A 95 20.92 42.77 -20.33
N ASN A 96 19.72 42.99 -19.78
CA ASN A 96 19.62 43.96 -18.68
C ASN A 96 18.62 43.69 -17.55
N ASN A 97 18.22 42.43 -17.30
CA ASN A 97 17.39 42.13 -16.12
C ASN A 97 17.71 40.82 -15.37
N ARG A 98 18.87 40.20 -15.65
CA ARG A 98 19.28 38.96 -14.96
C ARG A 98 20.00 39.10 -13.60
N PRO A 99 20.55 40.25 -13.14
CA PRO A 99 21.22 40.25 -11.83
C PRO A 99 20.24 40.34 -10.64
N LYS A 100 19.01 40.83 -10.81
CA LYS A 100 18.07 41.03 -9.69
C LYS A 100 17.32 39.75 -9.25
N ILE A 101 17.04 38.84 -10.18
CA ILE A 101 16.31 37.59 -9.89
C ILE A 101 17.25 36.54 -9.27
N LEU A 102 18.50 36.48 -9.72
CA LEU A 102 19.51 35.57 -9.15
C LEU A 102 19.93 36.02 -7.73
N ILE A 103 20.04 37.33 -7.49
CA ILE A 103 20.31 37.88 -6.15
C ILE A 103 19.14 37.64 -5.19
N CYS A 104 17.88 37.73 -5.63
CA CYS A 104 16.73 37.38 -4.80
C CYS A 104 16.66 35.88 -4.50
N PHE A 105 17.02 35.00 -5.45
CA PHE A 105 17.04 33.55 -5.20
C PHE A 105 18.18 33.13 -4.26
N VAL A 106 19.36 33.74 -4.40
CA VAL A 106 20.51 33.47 -3.52
C VAL A 106 20.28 34.06 -2.13
N LEU A 107 19.71 35.27 -2.00
CA LEU A 107 19.31 35.83 -0.70
C LEU A 107 18.16 35.04 -0.07
N SER A 108 17.18 34.56 -0.83
CA SER A 108 16.11 33.69 -0.32
C SER A 108 16.65 32.34 0.15
N LEU A 109 17.64 31.76 -0.52
CA LEU A 109 18.28 30.51 -0.12
C LEU A 109 19.16 30.69 1.12
N ILE A 110 19.84 31.83 1.25
CA ILE A 110 20.63 32.21 2.44
C ILE A 110 19.71 32.54 3.63
N PHE A 111 18.56 33.16 3.39
CA PHE A 111 17.57 33.42 4.45
C PHE A 111 16.87 32.13 4.91
N LEU A 112 16.61 31.17 4.01
CA LEU A 112 16.07 29.86 4.37
C LEU A 112 17.09 28.95 5.09
N THR A 113 18.39 29.11 4.86
CA THR A 113 19.42 28.39 5.64
C THR A 113 19.73 29.06 6.97
N LEU A 114 19.55 30.38 7.11
CA LEU A 114 19.73 31.10 8.38
C LEU A 114 18.53 30.96 9.33
N VAL A 115 17.30 30.83 8.81
CA VAL A 115 16.08 30.64 9.65
C VAL A 115 15.93 29.19 10.16
N GLY A 116 16.70 28.23 9.62
CA GLY A 116 16.72 26.83 10.04
C GLY A 116 17.62 26.47 11.23
N CYS A 117 18.30 27.45 11.85
CA CYS A 117 19.26 27.22 12.94
C CYS A 117 18.92 28.00 14.22
N SER A 118 17.64 28.05 14.59
CA SER A 118 17.30 28.13 16.01
C SER A 118 17.20 26.68 16.52
N ARG A 119 18.35 26.05 16.80
CA ARG A 119 18.34 24.86 17.66
C ARG A 119 17.93 25.38 19.03
N GLU A 120 16.66 25.21 19.37
CA GLU A 120 16.24 25.27 20.77
C GLU A 120 17.27 24.46 21.57
N ALA A 121 17.84 25.09 22.59
CA ALA A 121 18.74 24.41 23.49
C ALA A 121 17.96 23.21 24.02
N THR A 122 18.35 21.99 23.63
CA THR A 122 17.73 20.77 24.14
C THR A 122 17.90 20.81 25.66
N GLU A 123 16.81 21.02 26.39
CA GLU A 123 16.79 20.88 27.84
C GLU A 123 17.09 19.42 28.15
N VAL A 124 18.30 19.16 28.62
CA VAL A 124 18.73 17.83 29.03
C VAL A 124 18.48 17.72 30.53
N GLU A 125 17.55 16.86 30.90
CA GLU A 125 17.29 16.52 32.31
C GLU A 125 18.11 15.29 32.68
N THR A 126 18.78 15.30 33.83
CA THR A 126 19.63 14.19 34.29
C THR A 126 19.25 13.75 35.69
N ILE A 127 19.06 12.45 35.91
CA ILE A 127 18.61 11.90 37.19
C ILE A 127 19.49 10.70 37.59
N PHE A 128 20.04 10.72 38.81
CA PHE A 128 20.85 9.61 39.33
C PHE A 128 19.95 8.45 39.84
N THR A 129 20.17 7.26 39.31
CA THR A 129 19.53 6.00 39.73
C THR A 129 20.54 5.13 40.48
N PRO A 130 20.14 4.04 41.18
CA PRO A 130 21.11 3.14 41.80
C PRO A 130 22.13 2.55 40.81
N LEU A 131 21.72 2.36 39.55
CA LEU A 131 22.52 1.75 38.50
C LEU A 131 23.42 2.75 37.75
N GLY A 132 23.18 4.06 37.87
CA GLY A 132 23.89 5.06 37.08
C GLY A 132 23.09 6.34 36.86
N LEU A 133 23.12 6.91 35.66
CA LEU A 133 22.51 8.21 35.33
C LEU A 133 21.50 8.07 34.17
N ILE A 134 20.25 8.46 34.39
CA ILE A 134 19.26 8.63 33.31
C ILE A 134 19.44 10.02 32.72
N VAL A 135 19.53 10.11 31.40
CA VAL A 135 19.60 11.36 30.63
C VAL A 135 18.38 11.42 29.72
N LYS A 136 17.47 12.35 29.97
CA LYS A 136 16.27 12.60 29.13
C LYS A 136 16.54 13.71 28.13
N GLY A 137 15.92 13.61 26.95
CA GLY A 137 16.00 14.66 25.91
C GLY A 137 17.28 14.63 25.06
N ALA A 138 18.13 13.61 25.23
CA ALA A 138 19.38 13.45 24.48
C ALA A 138 19.24 12.55 23.24
N SER A 139 18.03 12.38 22.70
CA SER A 139 17.76 11.46 21.60
C SER A 139 18.65 11.76 20.40
N SER A 140 19.35 10.75 19.88
CA SER A 140 20.24 10.84 18.71
C SER A 140 21.54 11.65 18.88
N ILE A 141 21.91 12.04 20.12
CA ILE A 141 23.16 12.74 20.41
C ILE A 141 24.13 11.77 21.13
N PRO A 142 25.43 11.73 20.76
CA PRO A 142 26.41 10.93 21.49
C PRO A 142 26.61 11.48 22.91
N LEU A 143 26.71 10.57 23.88
CA LEU A 143 26.87 10.88 25.30
C LEU A 143 28.23 10.38 25.77
N SER A 144 28.99 11.24 26.45
CA SER A 144 30.24 10.84 27.11
C SER A 144 30.27 11.39 28.53
N LEU A 145 30.55 10.54 29.50
CA LEU A 145 30.60 10.88 30.92
C LEU A 145 32.05 10.84 31.40
N TYR A 146 32.49 11.91 32.06
CA TYR A 146 33.83 12.05 32.62
C TYR A 146 33.76 12.20 34.15
N ASP A 147 34.83 11.81 34.83
CA ASP A 147 35.01 12.08 36.25
C ASP A 147 35.50 13.53 36.50
N ASP A 148 35.65 13.88 37.77
CA ASP A 148 36.18 15.15 38.27
C ASP A 148 37.61 15.45 37.81
N LYS A 149 38.38 14.42 37.44
CA LYS A 149 39.76 14.51 36.94
C LYS A 149 39.82 14.57 35.41
N GLY A 150 38.68 14.52 34.72
CA GLY A 150 38.59 14.53 33.26
C GLY A 150 38.82 13.17 32.60
N ASN A 151 38.89 12.07 33.36
CA ASN A 151 38.98 10.72 32.82
C ASN A 151 37.62 10.30 32.28
N LEU A 152 37.60 9.70 31.08
CA LEU A 152 36.40 9.14 30.49
C LEU A 152 35.95 7.91 31.29
N ILE A 153 34.72 7.95 31.84
CA ILE A 153 34.10 6.83 32.56
C ILE A 153 33.35 5.94 31.56
N LEU A 154 32.51 6.56 30.72
CA LEU A 154 31.65 5.88 29.77
C LEU A 154 31.42 6.75 28.53
N SER A 155 31.23 6.10 27.39
CA SER A 155 30.75 6.75 26.17
C SER A 155 29.75 5.86 25.46
N TYR A 156 28.59 6.42 25.13
CA TYR A 156 27.58 5.76 24.33
C TYR A 156 27.51 6.39 22.92
N PRO A 157 27.34 5.57 21.87
CA PRO A 157 27.07 6.06 20.54
C PRO A 157 25.67 6.69 20.47
N LYS A 158 25.27 7.19 19.30
CA LYS A 158 23.92 7.71 19.09
C LYS A 158 22.89 6.60 19.31
N LEU A 159 22.08 6.72 20.37
CA LEU A 159 21.06 5.74 20.70
C LEU A 159 19.67 6.20 20.22
N PRO A 160 18.84 5.27 19.68
CA PRO A 160 17.45 5.55 19.37
C PRO A 160 16.62 5.48 20.66
N GLY A 161 16.19 6.64 21.16
CA GLY A 161 15.29 6.73 22.33
C GLY A 161 15.29 8.12 22.95
N PRO A 162 14.19 8.55 23.59
CA PRO A 162 14.10 9.84 24.29
C PRO A 162 14.94 9.87 25.57
N ASP A 163 15.10 8.71 26.23
CA ASP A 163 15.79 8.55 27.52
C ASP A 163 16.91 7.51 27.40
N VAL A 164 18.09 7.83 27.93
CA VAL A 164 19.26 6.94 27.94
C VAL A 164 19.71 6.69 29.37
N LEU A 165 19.82 5.42 29.77
CA LEU A 165 20.42 5.01 31.04
C LEU A 165 21.92 4.73 30.85
N LEU A 166 22.77 5.57 31.43
CA LEU A 166 24.22 5.35 31.53
C LEU A 166 24.49 4.52 32.77
N VAL A 167 24.85 3.24 32.61
CA VAL A 167 25.05 2.31 33.75
C VAL A 167 26.47 2.40 34.27
N PHE A 168 26.68 3.01 35.44
CA PHE A 168 27.98 3.05 36.12
C PHE A 168 27.85 3.15 37.63
N PRO A 169 28.83 2.62 38.38
CA PRO A 169 28.88 2.77 39.83
C PRO A 169 29.31 4.20 40.19
N TRP A 170 28.35 5.07 40.42
CA TRP A 170 28.62 6.42 40.93
C TRP A 170 28.86 6.42 42.44
N LYS A 171 29.61 7.44 42.90
CA LYS A 171 29.91 7.68 44.31
C LYS A 171 29.15 8.93 44.78
N PRO A 172 28.55 8.91 45.98
CA PRO A 172 27.89 10.09 46.54
C PRO A 172 28.79 11.31 46.61
N GLU A 173 28.20 12.50 46.49
CA GLU A 173 28.87 13.82 46.51
C GLU A 173 29.94 14.04 45.43
N LYS A 174 30.16 13.05 44.57
CA LYS A 174 31.14 13.15 43.50
C LYS A 174 30.59 13.98 42.35
N THR A 175 31.44 14.85 41.81
CA THR A 175 31.12 15.59 40.60
C THR A 175 31.45 14.76 39.36
N TYR A 176 30.54 14.77 38.39
CA TYR A 176 30.68 14.17 37.07
C TYR A 176 30.50 15.24 35.99
N LEU A 177 31.12 15.05 34.83
CA LEU A 177 30.97 15.94 33.68
C LEU A 177 30.31 15.16 32.54
N LEU A 178 29.06 15.47 32.23
CA LEU A 178 28.33 14.88 31.12
C LEU A 178 28.51 15.73 29.86
N LYS A 179 29.03 15.14 28.79
CA LYS A 179 29.13 15.75 27.48
C LYS A 179 28.00 15.23 26.60
N VAL A 180 27.10 16.12 26.20
CA VAL A 180 25.97 15.86 25.30
C VAL A 180 26.23 16.57 23.98
N GLY A 181 26.84 15.87 23.03
CA GLY A 181 27.31 16.48 21.79
C GLY A 181 28.41 17.53 22.04
N ALA A 182 28.09 18.82 21.83
CA ALA A 182 29.00 19.93 22.08
C ALA A 182 28.87 20.52 23.49
N THR A 183 27.76 20.28 24.18
CA THR A 183 27.46 20.86 25.49
C THR A 183 28.08 20.03 26.60
N LYS A 184 28.64 20.69 27.61
CA LYS A 184 29.18 20.05 28.83
C LYS A 184 28.36 20.48 30.03
N ILE A 185 27.85 19.52 30.78
CA ILE A 185 27.01 19.72 31.96
C ILE A 185 27.74 19.15 33.16
N LYS A 186 27.96 19.97 34.20
CA LYS A 186 28.56 19.54 35.45
C LYS A 186 27.45 19.02 36.36
N LEU A 187 27.56 17.77 36.79
CA LEU A 187 26.56 17.04 37.56
C LEU A 187 27.14 16.73 38.95
N LEU A 188 26.46 17.16 40.00
CA LEU A 188 26.79 16.76 41.37
C LEU A 188 25.95 15.54 41.73
N ALA A 189 26.59 14.42 42.10
CA ALA A 189 25.88 13.26 42.58
C ALA A 189 25.29 13.53 43.97
N PRO A 190 24.07 13.03 44.25
CA PRO A 190 23.41 13.23 45.54
C PRO A 190 24.20 12.59 46.70
N GLU A 191 24.01 13.11 47.92
CA GLU A 191 24.71 12.67 49.14
C GLU A 191 24.42 11.22 49.54
N LYS A 192 23.23 10.73 49.19
CA LYS A 192 22.77 9.37 49.49
C LYS A 192 22.21 8.70 48.25
N ARG A 193 22.29 7.37 48.21
CA ARG A 193 21.68 6.57 47.14
C ARG A 193 20.16 6.57 47.27
N PRO A 194 19.43 6.51 46.15
CA PRO A 194 17.98 6.45 46.19
C PRO A 194 17.51 5.14 46.81
N ILE A 195 16.44 5.20 47.61
CA ILE A 195 15.89 4.06 48.36
C ILE A 195 14.78 3.36 47.59
N ALA A 196 14.06 4.07 46.73
CA ALA A 196 12.95 3.54 45.97
C ALA A 196 12.63 4.38 44.74
N GLU A 197 11.87 3.78 43.83
CA GLU A 197 11.19 4.44 42.73
C GLU A 197 9.68 4.41 42.99
N LEU A 198 9.02 5.55 42.78
CA LEU A 198 7.58 5.74 42.93
C LEU A 198 6.97 6.12 41.57
N LEU A 199 6.03 5.31 41.08
CA LEU A 199 5.20 5.63 39.93
C LEU A 199 3.78 5.98 40.39
N VAL A 200 3.32 7.19 40.07
CA VAL A 200 1.99 7.70 40.45
C VAL A 200 1.06 7.66 39.24
N LEU A 201 -0.08 6.97 39.36
CA LEU A 201 -1.11 6.77 38.33
C LEU A 201 -2.40 7.49 38.72
N THR A 202 -2.73 8.58 38.05
CA THR A 202 -3.77 9.54 38.46
C THR A 202 -4.65 9.98 37.27
N PRO A 203 -5.85 9.40 37.08
CA PRO A 203 -6.42 8.25 37.79
C PRO A 203 -5.78 6.92 37.35
N LEU A 204 -6.06 5.84 38.07
CA LEU A 204 -5.56 4.49 37.78
C LEU A 204 -5.80 4.13 36.29
N GLY A 205 -4.72 3.86 35.56
CA GLY A 205 -4.72 3.58 34.12
C GLY A 205 -4.29 4.75 33.22
N SER A 206 -4.06 5.94 33.78
CA SER A 206 -3.35 7.03 33.10
C SER A 206 -1.88 6.65 32.89
N PRO A 207 -1.15 7.30 31.95
CA PRO A 207 0.31 7.27 31.99
C PRO A 207 0.77 7.77 33.37
N GLY A 208 1.70 7.03 33.97
CA GLY A 208 2.19 7.33 35.32
C GLY A 208 3.36 8.30 35.31
N GLU A 209 3.45 9.12 36.34
CA GLU A 209 4.60 9.99 36.57
C GLU A 209 5.59 9.31 37.52
N ARG A 210 6.86 9.28 37.13
CA ARG A 210 7.91 8.50 37.78
C ARG A 210 8.82 9.42 38.60
N PHE A 211 8.97 9.09 39.88
CA PHE A 211 9.82 9.80 40.83
C PHE A 211 10.87 8.85 41.40
N ILE A 212 12.07 9.38 41.62
CA ILE A 212 13.14 8.69 42.36
C ILE A 212 13.16 9.26 43.77
N VAL A 213 13.05 8.39 44.77
CA VAL A 213 12.98 8.77 46.18
C VAL A 213 14.36 8.63 46.80
N TYR A 214 14.88 9.74 47.34
CA TYR A 214 16.13 9.78 48.11
C TYR A 214 15.82 9.84 49.60
N PRO A 215 16.67 9.24 50.45
CA PRO A 215 16.44 9.24 51.89
C PRO A 215 16.58 10.65 52.46
N GLU A 216 15.67 11.03 53.36
CA GLU A 216 15.61 12.34 54.05
C GLU A 216 15.33 13.55 53.13
N SER A 217 15.13 13.33 51.83
CA SER A 217 14.72 14.38 50.89
C SER A 217 13.21 14.38 50.69
N PRO A 218 12.46 15.39 51.16
CA PRO A 218 11.02 15.44 50.97
C PRO A 218 10.67 15.48 49.48
N LEU A 219 9.69 14.67 49.06
CA LEU A 219 9.15 14.71 47.70
C LEU A 219 7.78 15.40 47.72
N GLU A 220 7.66 16.49 46.97
CA GLU A 220 6.39 17.21 46.79
C GLU A 220 6.03 17.21 45.30
N ALA A 221 4.83 16.72 44.99
CA ALA A 221 4.33 16.66 43.62
C ALA A 221 2.82 16.95 43.57
N HIS A 222 2.41 17.77 42.60
CA HIS A 222 1.04 18.21 42.42
C HIS A 222 0.43 17.60 41.17
N PHE A 223 -0.74 16.97 41.30
CA PHE A 223 -1.45 16.29 40.22
C PHE A 223 -2.85 16.86 40.03
N VAL A 224 -3.20 17.15 38.79
CA VAL A 224 -4.58 17.52 38.42
C VAL A 224 -5.31 16.29 37.91
N VAL A 225 -6.34 15.86 38.63
CA VAL A 225 -7.14 14.68 38.30
C VAL A 225 -8.44 15.10 37.62
N SER A 226 -8.58 14.74 36.34
CA SER A 226 -9.83 14.93 35.60
C SER A 226 -10.75 13.72 35.78
N SER A 227 -11.70 13.83 36.72
CA SER A 227 -12.70 12.78 36.99
C SER A 227 -14.08 13.36 37.28
N ARG A 228 -15.13 12.78 36.69
CA ARG A 228 -16.53 13.06 37.05
C ARG A 228 -16.91 12.51 38.42
N ALA A 229 -16.28 11.40 38.83
CA ALA A 229 -16.51 10.81 40.14
C ALA A 229 -15.67 11.56 41.20
N PRO A 230 -16.26 11.89 42.37
CA PRO A 230 -15.53 12.55 43.46
C PRO A 230 -14.48 11.65 44.13
N CYS A 231 -14.53 10.32 43.90
CA CYS A 231 -13.58 9.36 44.45
C CYS A 231 -12.79 8.63 43.35
N PRO A 232 -11.87 9.29 42.60
CA PRO A 232 -11.01 8.55 41.68
C PRO A 232 -10.13 7.55 42.44
N GLU A 233 -9.86 6.40 41.81
CA GLU A 233 -8.83 5.47 42.27
C GLU A 233 -7.47 5.97 41.79
N ILE A 234 -6.53 6.11 42.72
CA ILE A 234 -5.14 6.48 42.47
C ILE A 234 -4.27 5.24 42.67
N GLY A 235 -3.38 4.98 41.72
CA GLY A 235 -2.38 3.91 41.82
C GLY A 235 -1.02 4.46 42.24
N LEU A 236 -0.42 3.88 43.27
CA LEU A 236 0.95 4.18 43.69
C LEU A 236 1.77 2.90 43.58
N MET A 237 2.70 2.84 42.64
CA MET A 237 3.55 1.67 42.46
C MET A 237 4.96 1.96 42.98
N PHE A 238 5.39 1.20 43.98
CA PHE A 238 6.73 1.30 44.56
C PHE A 238 7.62 0.20 43.99
N THR A 239 8.85 0.57 43.66
CA THR A 239 9.93 -0.36 43.33
C THR A 239 11.12 -0.05 44.25
N PRO A 240 11.26 -0.76 45.38
CA PRO A 240 12.33 -0.54 46.34
C PRO A 240 13.68 -1.03 45.80
N TYR A 241 14.75 -0.31 46.13
CA TYR A 241 16.15 -0.69 45.87
C TYR A 241 16.84 -1.28 47.10
N GLN A 242 16.15 -1.31 48.23
CA GLN A 242 16.52 -1.93 49.49
C GLN A 242 15.22 -2.25 50.25
N ASP A 243 15.24 -3.12 51.26
CA ASP A 243 14.04 -3.42 52.06
C ASP A 243 13.41 -2.14 52.63
N LEU A 244 12.14 -1.89 52.28
CA LEU A 244 11.49 -0.60 52.46
C LEU A 244 10.22 -0.72 53.30
N LYS A 245 10.18 0.04 54.41
CA LYS A 245 8.98 0.18 55.23
C LYS A 245 8.16 1.38 54.77
N ILE A 246 6.96 1.10 54.26
CA ILE A 246 6.02 2.11 53.78
C ILE A 246 4.86 2.26 54.76
N GLU A 247 4.53 3.50 55.09
CA GLU A 247 3.33 3.89 55.82
C GLU A 247 2.49 4.85 54.95
N ILE A 248 1.33 4.37 54.48
CA ILE A 248 0.34 5.16 53.73
C ILE A 248 -0.93 5.19 54.55
N ALA A 249 -1.28 6.36 55.11
CA ALA A 249 -2.42 6.50 56.03
C ALA A 249 -2.39 5.46 57.17
N SER A 250 -3.34 4.53 57.22
CA SER A 250 -3.41 3.45 58.23
C SER A 250 -2.69 2.15 57.83
N PHE A 251 -2.12 2.09 56.63
CA PHE A 251 -1.52 0.88 56.07
C PHE A 251 -0.01 0.88 56.25
N LYS A 252 0.53 -0.15 56.91
CA LYS A 252 1.96 -0.39 57.10
C LYS A 252 2.36 -1.68 56.42
N LYS A 253 3.35 -1.61 55.53
CA LYS A 253 3.88 -2.80 54.86
C LYS A 253 5.37 -2.69 54.62
N ASN A 254 6.03 -3.83 54.73
CA ASN A 254 7.43 -4.00 54.37
C ASN A 254 7.48 -4.60 52.96
N ILE A 255 8.21 -3.96 52.05
CA ILE A 255 8.40 -4.43 50.68
C ILE A 255 9.88 -4.80 50.53
N PRO A 256 10.19 -6.06 50.20
CA PRO A 256 11.58 -6.47 50.02
C PRO A 256 12.18 -5.87 48.74
N GLU A 257 13.50 -5.78 48.70
CA GLU A 257 14.26 -5.26 47.55
C GLU A 257 13.82 -5.93 46.22
N GLY A 258 13.63 -5.10 45.18
CA GLY A 258 13.30 -5.56 43.82
C GLY A 258 11.84 -5.97 43.59
N GLN A 259 11.01 -6.11 44.63
CA GLN A 259 9.60 -6.45 44.47
C GLN A 259 8.76 -5.20 44.16
N ARG A 260 8.06 -5.21 43.01
CA ARG A 260 7.11 -4.15 42.65
C ARG A 260 5.78 -4.37 43.34
N GLU A 261 5.25 -3.34 43.99
CA GLU A 261 3.93 -3.38 44.60
C GLU A 261 3.07 -2.17 44.22
N LEU A 262 1.83 -2.44 43.80
CA LEU A 262 0.83 -1.42 43.45
C LEU A 262 -0.19 -1.25 44.58
N PHE A 263 -0.18 -0.09 45.22
CA PHE A 263 -1.21 0.34 46.15
C PHE A 263 -2.32 1.07 45.41
N ARG A 264 -3.57 0.72 45.70
CA ARG A 264 -4.76 1.36 45.14
C ARG A 264 -5.48 2.10 46.24
N GLN A 265 -5.52 3.42 46.17
CA GLN A 265 -6.18 4.27 47.14
C GLN A 265 -7.34 5.02 46.48
N LYS A 266 -8.54 4.89 47.05
CA LYS A 266 -9.65 5.79 46.71
C LYS A 266 -9.47 7.07 47.51
N VAL A 267 -9.30 8.19 46.82
CA VAL A 267 -9.16 9.51 47.45
C VAL A 267 -10.39 10.33 47.11
N TYR A 268 -11.06 10.86 48.13
CA TYR A 268 -12.18 11.78 47.94
C TYR A 268 -11.61 13.16 47.61
N LEU A 269 -11.80 13.61 46.37
CA LEU A 269 -11.36 14.91 45.89
C LEU A 269 -12.60 15.80 45.68
N LYS A 270 -12.66 16.91 46.42
CA LYS A 270 -13.64 17.97 46.19
C LYS A 270 -13.21 18.81 44.98
N ASP A 271 -14.18 19.38 44.27
CA ASP A 271 -13.90 20.17 43.07
C ASP A 271 -13.12 21.44 43.42
N ASN A 272 -11.99 21.66 42.74
CA ASN A 272 -11.05 22.78 42.95
C ASN A 272 -10.47 22.91 44.38
N GLU A 273 -10.54 21.86 45.20
CA GLU A 273 -9.83 21.80 46.48
C GLU A 273 -8.66 20.81 46.39
N GLU A 274 -7.54 21.19 46.98
CA GLU A 274 -6.34 20.37 47.02
C GLU A 274 -6.43 19.37 48.18
N THR A 275 -6.25 18.08 47.88
CA THR A 275 -6.18 17.03 48.89
C THR A 275 -4.78 16.45 48.92
N VAL A 276 -4.12 16.51 50.08
CA VAL A 276 -2.73 16.03 50.23
C VAL A 276 -2.73 14.61 50.80
N LEU A 277 -2.13 13.67 50.08
CA LEU A 277 -1.81 12.34 50.56
C LEU A 277 -0.39 12.34 51.11
N LYS A 278 -0.28 12.17 52.43
CA LYS A 278 1.02 12.04 53.12
C LYS A 278 1.41 10.57 53.16
N ILE A 279 2.59 10.27 52.63
CA ILE A 279 3.19 8.95 52.62
C ILE A 279 4.53 9.05 53.35
N LYS A 280 4.80 8.14 54.27
CA LYS A 280 6.08 8.09 54.97
C LYS A 280 6.84 6.84 54.52
N LEU A 281 8.01 7.06 53.93
CA LEU A 281 8.93 6.01 53.52
C LEU A 281 10.15 6.07 54.41
N GLU A 282 10.22 5.17 55.39
CA GLU A 282 11.20 5.23 56.47
C GLU A 282 11.21 6.62 57.16
N ASN A 283 12.22 7.44 56.90
CA ASN A 283 12.37 8.82 57.41
C ASN A 283 12.07 9.90 56.37
N THR A 284 11.63 9.52 55.17
CA THR A 284 11.41 10.43 54.04
C THR A 284 9.91 10.71 53.88
N PRO A 285 9.45 11.95 54.12
CA PRO A 285 8.07 12.32 53.87
C PRO A 285 7.84 12.58 52.38
N ILE A 286 6.78 11.98 51.83
CA ILE A 286 6.29 12.24 50.48
C ILE A 286 4.89 12.86 50.58
N ASN A 287 4.75 14.08 50.09
CA ASN A 287 3.50 14.83 50.04
C ASN A 287 3.03 14.88 48.58
N LEU A 288 2.01 14.09 48.24
CA LEU A 288 1.41 14.15 46.91
C LEU A 288 0.09 14.92 47.02
N SER A 289 -0.03 16.02 46.29
CA SER A 289 -1.24 16.81 46.29
C SER A 289 -2.06 16.58 45.04
N PHE A 290 -3.38 16.46 45.22
CA PHE A 290 -4.32 16.13 44.17
C PHE A 290 -5.42 17.18 44.11
N GLU A 291 -5.55 17.84 42.97
CA GLU A 291 -6.64 18.77 42.68
C GLU A 291 -7.59 18.11 41.68
N ARG A 292 -8.90 18.10 41.99
CA ARG A 292 -9.90 17.64 41.03
C ARG A 292 -10.40 18.81 40.19
N ARG A 293 -10.18 18.71 38.88
CA ARG A 293 -10.77 19.61 37.88
C ARG A 293 -11.57 18.82 36.88
N TYR A 294 -12.89 18.95 36.92
CA TYR A 294 -13.78 18.31 35.96
C TYR A 294 -14.18 19.29 34.86
N VAL A 295 -13.93 18.92 33.61
CA VAL A 295 -14.42 19.63 32.43
C VAL A 295 -15.37 18.69 31.70
N ASP A 296 -16.61 19.13 31.44
CA ASP A 296 -17.50 18.35 30.57
C ASP A 296 -16.85 18.27 29.17
N LEU A 297 -16.56 17.04 28.76
CA LEU A 297 -15.90 16.70 27.51
C LEU A 297 -16.89 16.55 26.34
N ARG A 298 -18.21 16.54 26.62
CA ARG A 298 -19.24 16.46 25.59
C ARG A 298 -19.12 17.62 24.61
N GLY A 299 -19.03 17.28 23.33
CA GLY A 299 -18.85 18.26 22.24
C GLY A 299 -17.44 18.84 22.08
N LYS A 300 -16.52 18.61 23.03
CA LYS A 300 -15.13 19.09 22.98
C LYS A 300 -14.17 18.08 22.36
N ILE A 301 -14.56 16.82 22.27
CA ILE A 301 -13.79 15.79 21.56
C ILE A 301 -14.45 15.55 20.21
N LYS A 302 -13.70 15.72 19.13
CA LYS A 302 -14.18 15.54 17.75
C LYS A 302 -13.36 14.48 17.00
N VAL A 303 -14.03 13.68 16.19
CA VAL A 303 -13.36 12.82 15.19
C VAL A 303 -13.10 13.67 13.96
N LEU A 304 -11.83 13.94 13.67
CA LEU A 304 -11.41 14.69 12.48
C LEU A 304 -11.47 13.81 11.22
N ALA A 305 -11.02 12.57 11.34
CA ALA A 305 -11.00 11.61 10.24
C ALA A 305 -11.13 10.18 10.77
N TRP A 306 -11.73 9.33 9.94
CA TRP A 306 -11.81 7.90 10.15
C TRP A 306 -11.42 7.20 8.85
N HIS A 307 -10.26 6.56 8.86
CA HIS A 307 -9.73 5.83 7.72
C HIS A 307 -9.87 4.33 7.93
N PHE A 308 -10.34 3.64 6.88
CA PHE A 308 -10.47 2.19 6.84
C PHE A 308 -10.46 1.72 5.39
N PRO A 309 -9.69 0.67 5.01
CA PRO A 309 -8.69 -0.03 5.81
C PRO A 309 -7.34 0.71 5.87
N THR A 310 -6.64 0.62 6.99
CA THR A 310 -5.29 1.15 7.21
C THR A 310 -4.29 0.04 7.55
N ASP A 311 -3.00 0.37 7.52
CA ASP A 311 -1.92 -0.51 7.99
C ASP A 311 -1.70 -0.39 9.50
N GLU A 312 -0.71 -1.14 10.01
CA GLU A 312 -0.29 -1.16 11.42
C GLU A 312 0.17 0.21 11.95
N SER A 313 0.73 1.04 11.08
CA SER A 313 1.15 2.41 11.41
C SER A 313 -0.01 3.42 11.40
N GLY A 314 -1.19 2.95 11.00
CA GLY A 314 -2.39 3.74 10.87
C GLY A 314 -2.44 4.60 9.61
N LEU A 315 -1.60 4.32 8.61
CA LEU A 315 -1.61 5.01 7.33
C LEU A 315 -2.59 4.35 6.36
N ASN A 316 -3.17 5.16 5.47
CA ASN A 316 -4.15 4.69 4.50
C ASN A 316 -3.47 3.85 3.41
N ILE A 317 -4.03 2.66 3.16
CA ILE A 317 -3.53 1.75 2.14
C ILE A 317 -4.00 2.23 0.76
N ARG A 318 -3.15 2.94 0.03
CA ARG A 318 -3.50 3.60 -1.26
C ARG A 318 -4.10 2.69 -2.33
N HIS A 319 -3.80 1.39 -2.30
CA HIS A 319 -4.31 0.43 -3.29
C HIS A 319 -5.63 -0.22 -2.90
N LYS A 320 -6.20 0.09 -1.73
CA LYS A 320 -7.50 -0.41 -1.27
C LYS A 320 -8.52 0.72 -1.27
N ARG A 321 -9.78 0.38 -1.60
CA ARG A 321 -10.89 1.34 -1.58
C ARG A 321 -11.27 1.64 -0.12
N GLU A 322 -11.44 2.91 0.19
CA GLU A 322 -11.86 3.32 1.54
C GLU A 322 -13.29 2.82 1.84
N GLY A 323 -13.52 2.36 3.07
CA GLY A 323 -14.80 1.81 3.53
C GLY A 323 -15.07 0.38 3.04
N VAL A 324 -14.16 -0.24 2.29
CA VAL A 324 -14.37 -1.58 1.73
C VAL A 324 -13.23 -2.53 2.11
N LEU A 325 -13.61 -3.64 2.73
CA LEU A 325 -12.71 -4.75 3.03
C LEU A 325 -12.83 -5.80 1.92
N VAL A 326 -11.73 -6.05 1.21
CA VAL A 326 -11.67 -7.07 0.16
C VAL A 326 -11.01 -8.33 0.71
N ILE A 327 -11.80 -9.36 0.96
CA ILE A 327 -11.33 -10.66 1.44
C ILE A 327 -10.89 -11.50 0.23
N PRO A 328 -9.69 -12.12 0.25
CA PRO A 328 -9.23 -12.95 -0.83
C PRO A 328 -10.16 -14.16 -1.06
N ASN A 329 -10.19 -14.61 -2.32
CA ASN A 329 -10.93 -15.81 -2.70
C ASN A 329 -10.16 -17.06 -2.21
N PRO A 330 -10.84 -18.05 -1.61
CA PRO A 330 -10.20 -19.25 -1.07
C PRO A 330 -9.42 -20.07 -2.11
N LEU A 331 -9.81 -20.04 -3.39
CA LEU A 331 -9.07 -20.73 -4.45
C LEU A 331 -7.70 -20.08 -4.70
N PHE A 332 -7.66 -18.75 -4.84
CA PHE A 332 -6.41 -18.00 -4.98
C PHE A 332 -5.51 -18.13 -3.76
N GLU A 333 -6.12 -18.21 -2.58
CA GLU A 333 -5.39 -18.45 -1.35
C GLU A 333 -4.71 -19.83 -1.35
N LYS A 334 -5.47 -20.91 -1.60
CA LYS A 334 -4.91 -22.27 -1.70
C LYS A 334 -3.78 -22.35 -2.72
N ILE A 335 -3.95 -21.77 -3.90
CA ILE A 335 -2.94 -21.78 -4.96
C ILE A 335 -1.69 -20.99 -4.54
N GLY A 336 -1.88 -19.79 -3.95
CA GLY A 336 -0.78 -18.98 -3.45
C GLY A 336 0.04 -19.67 -2.38
N TYR A 337 -0.62 -20.44 -1.50
CA TYR A 337 0.05 -21.31 -0.53
C TYR A 337 0.83 -22.43 -1.20
N THR A 338 0.22 -23.15 -2.15
CA THR A 338 0.90 -24.26 -2.86
C THR A 338 2.11 -23.79 -3.67
N LEU A 339 2.07 -22.58 -4.22
CA LEU A 339 3.17 -22.00 -5.00
C LEU A 339 4.22 -21.30 -4.14
N GLY A 340 4.04 -21.21 -2.81
CA GLY A 340 4.97 -20.53 -1.90
C GLY A 340 5.05 -19.00 -2.10
N ILE A 341 4.14 -18.41 -2.89
CA ILE A 341 4.17 -16.98 -3.27
C ILE A 341 3.64 -16.07 -2.14
N LYS A 342 2.87 -16.62 -1.19
CA LYS A 342 2.37 -15.86 -0.04
C LYS A 342 3.01 -16.31 1.26
N GLU A 343 3.72 -15.38 1.91
CA GLU A 343 3.97 -15.46 3.35
C GLU A 343 2.62 -15.57 4.06
N ARG A 344 2.44 -16.68 4.81
CA ARG A 344 1.34 -16.96 5.76
C ARG A 344 0.02 -16.29 5.38
N GLY A 345 -0.81 -16.99 4.62
CA GLY A 345 -2.17 -16.52 4.36
C GLY A 345 -2.99 -16.34 5.63
N TYR A 346 -4.28 -16.09 5.43
CA TYR A 346 -5.17 -15.51 6.42
C TYR A 346 -5.08 -16.23 7.78
N SER A 347 -4.38 -15.61 8.74
CA SER A 347 -4.34 -16.10 10.11
C SER A 347 -5.52 -15.51 10.85
N ARG A 348 -6.39 -16.37 11.38
CA ARG A 348 -7.48 -15.97 12.28
C ARG A 348 -6.98 -15.20 13.51
N PHE A 349 -5.71 -15.38 13.86
CA PHE A 349 -5.10 -14.82 15.06
C PHE A 349 -4.42 -13.47 14.81
N LEU A 350 -4.27 -13.05 13.55
CA LEU A 350 -3.67 -11.76 13.20
C LEU A 350 -4.74 -10.81 12.64
N PRO A 351 -4.65 -9.50 12.95
CA PRO A 351 -5.51 -8.50 12.33
C PRO A 351 -5.36 -8.54 10.80
N PHE A 352 -6.48 -8.58 10.08
CA PHE A 352 -6.46 -8.59 8.61
C PHE A 352 -6.28 -7.18 8.03
N ALA A 353 -6.80 -6.19 8.74
CA ALA A 353 -6.64 -4.78 8.45
C ALA A 353 -6.69 -4.00 9.77
N TYR A 354 -6.41 -2.72 9.69
CA TYR A 354 -6.60 -1.80 10.80
C TYR A 354 -7.60 -0.72 10.40
N GLN A 355 -8.11 -0.01 11.40
CA GLN A 355 -8.81 1.25 11.21
C GLN A 355 -8.11 2.34 12.01
N THR A 356 -8.01 3.53 11.44
CA THR A 356 -7.39 4.67 12.09
C THR A 356 -8.43 5.74 12.36
N ILE A 357 -8.42 6.23 13.59
CA ILE A 357 -9.29 7.31 14.05
C ILE A 357 -8.39 8.48 14.47
N LEU A 358 -8.64 9.66 13.91
CA LEU A 358 -8.00 10.90 14.33
C LEU A 358 -8.95 11.65 15.25
N LEU A 359 -8.56 11.79 16.51
CA LEU A 359 -9.31 12.51 17.53
C LEU A 359 -8.66 13.86 17.79
N LYS A 360 -9.47 14.91 17.91
CA LYS A 360 -9.03 16.25 18.33
C LYS A 360 -9.67 16.59 19.66
N ASN A 361 -8.85 17.08 20.58
CA ASN A 361 -9.28 17.67 21.82
C ASN A 361 -9.42 19.19 21.63
N GLU A 362 -10.58 19.75 21.93
CA GLU A 362 -10.81 21.20 21.96
C GLU A 362 -10.85 21.75 23.38
N SER A 363 -10.69 20.89 24.39
CA SER A 363 -10.61 21.30 25.79
C SER A 363 -9.21 21.81 26.14
N PRO A 364 -9.10 22.70 27.14
CA PRO A 364 -7.83 23.23 27.63
C PRO A 364 -7.06 22.24 28.52
N MET A 365 -7.57 21.02 28.72
CA MET A 365 -6.96 20.03 29.61
C MET A 365 -6.59 18.76 28.84
N PRO A 366 -5.52 18.05 29.23
CA PRO A 366 -5.21 16.75 28.65
C PRO A 366 -6.25 15.71 29.06
N VAL A 367 -6.57 14.77 28.16
CA VAL A 367 -7.59 13.75 28.40
C VAL A 367 -7.09 12.38 27.97
N ASN A 368 -7.26 11.39 28.83
CA ASN A 368 -7.07 9.98 28.52
C ASN A 368 -8.39 9.36 28.05
N LEU A 369 -8.39 8.77 26.85
CA LEU A 369 -9.55 8.17 26.22
C LEU A 369 -9.33 6.68 25.97
N LEU A 370 -10.38 5.90 26.21
CA LEU A 370 -10.53 4.53 25.78
C LEU A 370 -11.47 4.51 24.57
N ILE A 371 -10.96 4.07 23.43
CA ILE A 371 -11.70 3.93 22.19
C ILE A 371 -12.05 2.47 22.02
N LYS A 372 -13.34 2.20 21.81
CA LYS A 372 -13.88 0.88 21.53
C LYS A 372 -14.50 0.87 20.14
N ALA A 373 -14.26 -0.19 19.39
CA ALA A 373 -14.91 -0.43 18.11
C ALA A 373 -15.79 -1.67 18.17
N ASP A 374 -17.03 -1.53 17.73
CA ASP A 374 -17.99 -2.60 17.56
C ASP A 374 -18.48 -2.67 16.12
N PHE A 375 -18.80 -3.88 15.66
CA PHE A 375 -19.31 -4.12 14.32
C PHE A 375 -20.66 -4.83 14.42
N PHE A 376 -21.68 -4.26 13.78
CA PHE A 376 -23.04 -4.77 13.78
C PHE A 376 -23.48 -5.12 12.36
N ASP A 377 -24.30 -6.16 12.25
CA ASP A 377 -25.04 -6.42 11.03
C ASP A 377 -26.27 -5.49 10.97
N PRO A 378 -26.44 -4.68 9.91
CA PRO A 378 -27.54 -3.71 9.80
C PRO A 378 -28.92 -4.38 9.77
N GLN A 379 -29.02 -5.63 9.33
CA GLN A 379 -30.31 -6.33 9.24
C GLN A 379 -30.67 -7.01 10.56
N THR A 380 -29.70 -7.64 11.22
CA THR A 380 -29.96 -8.42 12.45
C THR A 380 -29.70 -7.64 13.73
N VAL A 381 -29.02 -6.48 13.64
CA VAL A 381 -28.57 -5.63 14.77
C VAL A 381 -27.67 -6.39 15.76
N LYS A 382 -27.26 -7.62 15.42
CA LYS A 382 -26.37 -8.45 16.24
C LYS A 382 -24.92 -8.09 15.96
N LYS A 383 -24.07 -8.26 16.98
CA LYS A 383 -22.62 -8.11 16.84
C LYS A 383 -22.08 -9.13 15.84
N ALA A 384 -21.36 -8.65 14.84
CA ALA A 384 -20.74 -9.48 13.81
C ALA A 384 -19.45 -10.11 14.35
N SER A 385 -19.57 -11.32 14.91
CA SER A 385 -18.47 -12.01 15.62
C SER A 385 -17.20 -12.22 14.80
N GLY A 386 -17.29 -12.22 13.47
CA GLY A 386 -16.14 -12.38 12.56
C GLY A 386 -15.17 -11.19 12.51
N PHE A 387 -15.53 -10.03 13.08
CA PHE A 387 -14.63 -8.88 13.20
C PHE A 387 -13.77 -8.88 14.47
N TYR A 388 -13.99 -9.85 15.35
CA TYR A 388 -13.34 -9.97 16.65
C TYR A 388 -12.29 -11.08 16.61
N PRO A 389 -11.23 -11.00 17.43
CA PRO A 389 -10.26 -12.07 17.53
C PRO A 389 -10.93 -13.38 17.99
N PRO A 390 -10.44 -14.55 17.54
CA PRO A 390 -10.90 -15.83 18.06
C PRO A 390 -10.67 -15.90 19.57
N LYS A 391 -11.55 -16.59 20.28
CA LYS A 391 -11.48 -16.73 21.74
C LYS A 391 -10.15 -17.40 22.13
N PHE A 392 -9.24 -16.65 22.74
CA PHE A 392 -7.96 -17.15 23.26
C PHE A 392 -7.75 -16.62 24.69
N GLY A 393 -7.24 -17.48 25.59
CA GLY A 393 -6.96 -17.14 26.99
C GLY A 393 -8.10 -17.39 27.98
N ALA A 394 -7.81 -17.18 29.27
CA ALA A 394 -8.77 -17.34 30.36
C ALA A 394 -9.92 -16.32 30.27
N GLU A 395 -11.07 -16.66 30.85
CA GLU A 395 -12.25 -15.78 30.94
C GLU A 395 -11.89 -14.46 31.64
N GLY A 396 -11.68 -13.40 30.87
CA GLY A 396 -11.31 -12.08 31.41
C GLY A 396 -10.58 -11.15 30.43
N HIS A 397 -10.00 -11.67 29.35
CA HIS A 397 -9.38 -10.81 28.33
C HIS A 397 -10.45 -10.03 27.54
N ILE A 398 -10.15 -8.76 27.25
CA ILE A 398 -11.07 -7.88 26.55
C ILE A 398 -11.19 -8.36 25.10
N LYS A 399 -12.37 -8.87 24.75
CA LYS A 399 -12.69 -9.53 23.48
C LYS A 399 -12.92 -8.54 22.33
N GLU A 400 -12.85 -7.23 22.61
CA GLU A 400 -13.24 -6.16 21.71
C GLU A 400 -12.00 -5.37 21.27
N PRO A 401 -11.95 -4.86 20.02
CA PRO A 401 -10.88 -3.97 19.59
C PRO A 401 -10.91 -2.69 20.42
N LEU A 402 -9.90 -2.55 21.28
CA LEU A 402 -9.70 -1.39 22.14
C LEU A 402 -8.41 -0.66 21.79
N GLY A 403 -8.42 0.65 21.95
CA GLY A 403 -7.25 1.51 21.84
C GLY A 403 -7.28 2.56 22.95
N LEU A 404 -6.12 2.79 23.56
CA LEU A 404 -5.93 3.88 24.52
C LEU A 404 -5.31 5.06 23.79
N ALA A 405 -5.78 6.28 24.10
CA ALA A 405 -5.27 7.50 23.51
C ALA A 405 -5.09 8.58 24.56
N TYR A 406 -3.91 9.18 24.57
CA TYR A 406 -3.64 10.42 25.30
C TYR A 406 -3.83 11.60 24.35
N LEU A 407 -4.75 12.50 24.68
CA LEU A 407 -5.00 13.72 23.91
C LEU A 407 -4.50 14.93 24.70
N PRO A 408 -3.46 15.63 24.23
CA PRO A 408 -3.01 16.87 24.87
C PRO A 408 -4.05 18.00 24.70
N PRO A 409 -3.96 19.09 25.49
CA PRO A 409 -4.80 20.28 25.32
C PRO A 409 -4.75 20.80 23.88
N HIS A 410 -5.92 21.07 23.28
CA HIS A 410 -6.02 21.52 21.89
C HIS A 410 -5.35 20.63 20.82
N GLY A 411 -4.88 19.44 21.19
CA GLY A 411 -4.06 18.58 20.34
C GLY A 411 -4.83 17.50 19.59
N ILE A 412 -4.08 16.72 18.81
CA ILE A 412 -4.61 15.62 17.98
C ILE A 412 -3.92 14.33 18.39
N ALA A 413 -4.70 13.25 18.52
CA ALA A 413 -4.19 11.91 18.73
C ALA A 413 -4.66 10.97 17.61
N ARG A 414 -3.78 10.04 17.23
CA ARG A 414 -4.09 8.97 16.29
C ARG A 414 -4.27 7.67 17.06
N VAL A 415 -5.36 6.97 16.77
CA VAL A 415 -5.66 5.67 17.38
C VAL A 415 -5.82 4.65 16.27
N VAL A 416 -5.06 3.57 16.35
CA VAL A 416 -5.11 2.45 15.40
C VAL A 416 -5.77 1.27 16.10
N LEU A 417 -6.82 0.74 15.51
CA LEU A 417 -7.57 -0.40 16.05
C LEU A 417 -7.49 -1.59 15.08
N PRO A 418 -7.21 -2.80 15.57
CA PRO A 418 -7.17 -3.99 14.74
C PRO A 418 -8.57 -4.41 14.28
N VAL A 419 -8.66 -4.91 13.05
CA VAL A 419 -9.88 -5.45 12.46
C VAL A 419 -9.61 -6.85 11.94
N PHE A 420 -10.32 -7.83 12.51
CA PHE A 420 -10.29 -9.22 12.06
C PHE A 420 -11.33 -9.42 10.95
N ALA A 421 -11.14 -10.40 10.07
CA ALA A 421 -11.96 -10.51 8.85
C ALA A 421 -12.45 -11.94 8.57
N GLU A 422 -13.16 -12.53 9.53
CA GLU A 422 -13.76 -13.87 9.39
C GLU A 422 -15.27 -13.82 9.20
N ILE A 423 -15.70 -12.98 8.25
CA ILE A 423 -17.10 -12.62 8.08
C ILE A 423 -17.58 -12.90 6.65
N LYS A 424 -18.88 -13.12 6.49
CA LYS A 424 -19.50 -13.29 5.18
C LYS A 424 -19.52 -11.94 4.44
N PRO A 425 -19.48 -11.94 3.09
CA PRO A 425 -19.65 -10.72 2.31
C PRO A 425 -21.00 -10.05 2.62
N GLY A 426 -21.00 -8.73 2.73
CA GLY A 426 -22.17 -7.96 3.12
C GLY A 426 -21.81 -6.55 3.58
N GLU A 427 -22.83 -5.75 3.88
CA GLU A 427 -22.65 -4.45 4.51
C GLU A 427 -22.76 -4.59 6.02
N TYR A 428 -21.87 -3.91 6.74
CA TYR A 428 -21.81 -3.93 8.21
C TYR A 428 -21.74 -2.50 8.74
N LEU A 429 -22.35 -2.26 9.89
CA LEU A 429 -22.29 -0.99 10.60
C LEU A 429 -21.13 -1.03 11.60
N ALA A 430 -20.09 -0.26 11.34
CA ALA A 430 -19.05 -0.02 12.33
C ALA A 430 -19.47 1.11 13.26
N ARG A 431 -19.37 0.88 14.56
CA ARG A 431 -19.63 1.85 15.63
C ARG A 431 -18.37 2.04 16.45
N ILE A 432 -17.95 3.29 16.59
CA ILE A 432 -16.87 3.69 17.47
C ILE A 432 -17.47 4.40 18.67
N GLU A 433 -17.07 3.98 19.86
CA GLU A 433 -17.45 4.57 21.13
C GLU A 433 -16.19 5.05 21.85
N VAL A 434 -16.19 6.31 22.27
CA VAL A 434 -15.06 6.95 22.94
C VAL A 434 -15.45 7.24 24.39
N TYR A 435 -14.72 6.64 25.32
CA TYR A 435 -14.93 6.73 26.75
C TYR A 435 -13.78 7.52 27.41
N PRO A 436 -14.06 8.49 28.28
CA PRO A 436 -13.06 8.97 29.22
C PRO A 436 -12.61 7.82 30.11
N LEU A 437 -11.31 7.75 30.37
CA LEU A 437 -10.75 6.68 31.21
C LEU A 437 -11.40 6.72 32.61
N GLY A 438 -11.93 5.59 33.07
CA GLY A 438 -12.64 5.50 34.36
C GLY A 438 -14.14 5.83 34.33
N GLU A 439 -14.68 6.30 33.19
CA GLU A 439 -16.11 6.56 33.03
C GLU A 439 -16.84 5.42 32.29
N LYS A 440 -18.09 5.14 32.69
CA LYS A 440 -18.93 4.11 32.06
C LYS A 440 -19.74 4.61 30.86
N LYS A 441 -19.85 5.93 30.66
CA LYS A 441 -20.67 6.53 29.59
C LYS A 441 -19.76 7.05 28.47
N PRO A 442 -20.06 6.77 27.20
CA PRO A 442 -19.28 7.31 26.10
C PRO A 442 -19.53 8.81 25.95
N VAL A 443 -18.48 9.55 25.62
CA VAL A 443 -18.54 10.98 25.28
C VAL A 443 -18.87 11.19 23.80
N LEU A 444 -18.45 10.26 22.94
CA LEU A 444 -18.70 10.31 21.52
C LEU A 444 -19.04 8.91 21.00
N VAL A 445 -20.10 8.84 20.19
CA VAL A 445 -20.48 7.64 19.43
C VAL A 445 -20.54 8.04 17.95
N LYS A 446 -19.83 7.31 17.09
CA LYS A 446 -19.82 7.53 15.64
C LYS A 446 -20.04 6.23 14.90
N GLU A 447 -20.89 6.27 13.87
CA GLU A 447 -21.24 5.11 13.07
C GLU A 447 -20.90 5.34 11.59
N ARG A 448 -20.49 4.27 10.90
CA ARG A 448 -20.20 4.26 9.46
C ARG A 448 -20.50 2.89 8.87
N LEU A 449 -21.06 2.85 7.67
CA LEU A 449 -21.22 1.62 6.89
C LEU A 449 -19.90 1.19 6.28
N ILE A 450 -19.60 -0.10 6.40
CA ILE A 450 -18.42 -0.77 5.86
C ILE A 450 -18.88 -1.94 4.98
N GLY A 451 -18.37 -1.99 3.76
CA GLY A 451 -18.65 -3.09 2.83
C GLY A 451 -17.58 -4.18 2.95
N VAL A 452 -17.99 -5.43 3.11
CA VAL A 452 -17.11 -6.60 2.99
C VAL A 452 -17.42 -7.29 1.67
N THR A 453 -16.42 -7.39 0.80
CA THR A 453 -16.53 -8.05 -0.50
C THR A 453 -15.59 -9.23 -0.57
N ARG A 454 -16.02 -10.31 -1.23
CA ARG A 454 -15.21 -11.49 -1.49
C ARG A 454 -15.37 -11.89 -2.95
N GLY A 455 -14.26 -12.20 -3.61
CA GLY A 455 -14.29 -12.70 -4.99
C GLY A 455 -15.09 -14.00 -5.08
N LYS A 456 -16.01 -14.09 -6.04
CA LYS A 456 -16.82 -15.30 -6.25
C LYS A 456 -15.90 -16.45 -6.71
N PRO A 457 -16.00 -17.66 -6.13
CA PRO A 457 -15.11 -18.79 -6.44
C PRO A 457 -15.21 -19.23 -7.90
N TRP A 458 -16.42 -19.21 -8.47
CA TRP A 458 -16.64 -19.60 -9.86
C TRP A 458 -15.95 -18.67 -10.86
N LEU A 459 -15.84 -17.37 -10.58
CA LEU A 459 -15.11 -16.41 -11.45
C LEU A 459 -13.60 -16.67 -11.44
N ALA A 460 -13.05 -17.06 -10.28
CA ALA A 460 -11.64 -17.46 -10.22
C ALA A 460 -11.42 -18.78 -10.96
N ALA A 461 -12.31 -19.76 -10.76
CA ALA A 461 -12.23 -21.02 -11.49
C ALA A 461 -12.33 -20.81 -13.01
N SER A 462 -13.25 -19.97 -13.48
CA SER A 462 -13.36 -19.65 -14.91
C SER A 462 -12.09 -18.97 -15.43
N LEU A 463 -11.50 -18.04 -14.68
CA LEU A 463 -10.22 -17.44 -15.06
C LEU A 463 -9.13 -18.50 -15.25
N PHE A 464 -8.97 -19.43 -14.30
CA PHE A 464 -7.95 -20.48 -14.42
C PHE A 464 -8.18 -21.37 -15.64
N VAL A 465 -9.43 -21.76 -15.90
CA VAL A 465 -9.78 -22.53 -17.10
C VAL A 465 -9.44 -21.74 -18.36
N ILE A 466 -9.82 -20.46 -18.43
CA ILE A 466 -9.52 -19.59 -19.58
C ILE A 466 -8.01 -19.46 -19.79
N LEU A 467 -7.23 -19.23 -18.74
CA LEU A 467 -5.78 -19.13 -18.82
C LEU A 467 -5.13 -20.44 -19.28
N PHE A 468 -5.59 -21.58 -18.75
CA PHE A 468 -5.09 -22.90 -19.13
C PHE A 468 -5.43 -23.24 -20.59
N CYS A 469 -6.68 -23.07 -21.00
CA CYS A 469 -7.12 -23.27 -22.39
C CYS A 469 -6.40 -22.34 -23.37
N GLY A 470 -6.28 -21.05 -23.03
CA GLY A 470 -5.59 -20.07 -23.87
C GLY A 470 -4.10 -20.38 -24.04
N LEU A 471 -3.43 -20.78 -22.95
CA LEU A 471 -2.01 -21.14 -22.99
C LEU A 471 -1.77 -22.43 -23.78
N THR A 472 -2.58 -23.46 -23.56
CA THR A 472 -2.45 -24.76 -24.23
C THR A 472 -2.67 -24.66 -25.73
N ILE A 473 -3.68 -23.92 -26.19
CA ILE A 473 -3.93 -23.68 -27.62
C ILE A 473 -2.79 -22.86 -28.24
N SER A 474 -2.38 -21.77 -27.58
CA SER A 474 -1.30 -20.91 -28.11
C SER A 474 0.02 -21.67 -28.24
N LEU A 475 0.40 -22.44 -27.21
CA LEU A 475 1.61 -23.26 -27.22
C LEU A 475 1.49 -24.43 -28.21
N GLY A 476 0.32 -25.08 -28.26
CA GLY A 476 0.03 -26.15 -29.21
C GLY A 476 0.16 -25.68 -30.65
N PHE A 477 -0.36 -24.48 -30.98
CA PHE A 477 -0.19 -23.89 -32.28
C PHE A 477 1.28 -23.56 -32.59
N LEU A 478 2.02 -22.97 -31.66
CA LEU A 478 3.45 -22.68 -31.86
C LEU A 478 4.26 -23.94 -32.21
N VAL A 479 4.00 -25.06 -31.52
CA VAL A 479 4.68 -26.33 -31.77
C VAL A 479 4.19 -27.00 -33.07
N ALA A 480 2.88 -26.93 -33.37
CA ALA A 480 2.26 -27.66 -34.47
C ALA A 480 2.00 -26.82 -35.74
N HIS A 481 2.44 -25.55 -35.80
CA HIS A 481 2.08 -24.62 -36.89
C HIS A 481 2.38 -25.19 -38.28
N GLN A 482 3.52 -25.85 -38.48
CA GLN A 482 3.88 -26.44 -39.77
C GLN A 482 2.92 -27.56 -40.20
N ARG A 483 2.42 -28.36 -39.25
CA ARG A 483 1.46 -29.43 -39.54
C ARG A 483 0.09 -28.87 -39.92
N VAL A 484 -0.36 -27.84 -39.19
CA VAL A 484 -1.62 -27.17 -39.46
C VAL A 484 -1.60 -26.53 -40.85
N LEU A 485 -0.54 -25.79 -41.20
CA LEU A 485 -0.42 -25.13 -42.50
C LEU A 485 -0.35 -26.12 -43.66
N ARG A 486 0.34 -27.25 -43.50
CA ARG A 486 0.43 -28.30 -44.55
C ARG A 486 -0.89 -29.01 -44.82
N HIS A 487 -1.86 -28.94 -43.91
CA HIS A 487 -3.16 -29.57 -44.09
C HIS A 487 -4.04 -28.86 -45.13
N PHE A 488 -3.79 -27.57 -45.39
CA PHE A 488 -4.60 -26.74 -46.27
C PHE A 488 -3.98 -26.61 -47.66
N ARG A 489 -4.84 -26.56 -48.69
CA ARG A 489 -4.42 -26.22 -50.06
C ARG A 489 -4.12 -24.72 -50.17
N VAL A 490 -3.30 -24.32 -51.14
CA VAL A 490 -2.98 -22.89 -51.37
C VAL A 490 -4.23 -22.04 -51.54
N ARG A 491 -5.21 -22.51 -52.32
CA ARG A 491 -6.51 -21.84 -52.49
C ARG A 491 -7.24 -21.59 -51.16
N GLU A 492 -7.21 -22.58 -50.26
CA GLU A 492 -7.87 -22.50 -48.95
C GLU A 492 -7.13 -21.53 -48.03
N LEU A 493 -5.79 -21.56 -48.05
CA LEU A 493 -4.96 -20.60 -47.32
C LEU A 493 -5.22 -19.16 -47.78
N CYS A 494 -5.40 -18.92 -49.09
CA CYS A 494 -5.78 -17.61 -49.60
C CYS A 494 -7.16 -17.15 -49.08
N LEU A 495 -8.16 -18.05 -49.04
CA LEU A 495 -9.48 -17.73 -48.49
C LEU A 495 -9.44 -17.48 -46.97
N ILE A 496 -8.62 -18.23 -46.24
CA ILE A 496 -8.39 -18.02 -44.80
C ILE A 496 -7.72 -16.66 -44.56
N ALA A 497 -6.68 -16.33 -45.33
CA ALA A 497 -5.99 -15.04 -45.22
C ALA A 497 -6.94 -13.87 -45.55
N LEU A 498 -7.77 -14.03 -46.59
CA LEU A 498 -8.81 -13.06 -46.94
C LEU A 498 -9.84 -12.91 -45.80
N SER A 499 -10.30 -14.02 -45.21
CA SER A 499 -11.20 -13.97 -44.06
C SER A 499 -10.59 -13.21 -42.89
N GLY A 500 -9.34 -13.49 -42.53
CA GLY A 500 -8.65 -12.81 -41.44
C GLY A 500 -8.41 -11.32 -41.72
N ALA A 501 -8.07 -10.96 -42.96
CA ALA A 501 -7.88 -9.57 -43.38
C ALA A 501 -9.19 -8.77 -43.37
N VAL A 502 -10.30 -9.37 -43.83
CA VAL A 502 -11.61 -8.72 -43.79
C VAL A 502 -12.12 -8.60 -42.36
N ALA A 503 -11.95 -9.64 -41.53
CA ALA A 503 -12.25 -9.58 -40.10
C ALA A 503 -11.50 -8.43 -39.43
N PHE A 504 -10.20 -8.29 -39.69
CA PHE A 504 -9.39 -7.17 -39.21
C PHE A 504 -9.92 -5.81 -39.66
N GLY A 505 -10.25 -5.66 -40.95
CA GLY A 505 -10.80 -4.40 -41.47
C GLY A 505 -12.12 -4.02 -40.81
N LEU A 506 -12.99 -5.00 -40.56
CA LEU A 506 -14.26 -4.81 -39.86
C LEU A 506 -14.04 -4.45 -38.38
N ASP A 507 -13.11 -5.11 -37.71
CA ASP A 507 -12.79 -4.82 -36.30
C ASP A 507 -12.15 -3.44 -36.14
N PHE A 508 -11.28 -3.04 -37.07
CA PHE A 508 -10.66 -1.71 -37.12
C PHE A 508 -11.72 -0.61 -37.34
N LEU A 509 -12.50 -0.73 -38.41
CA LEU A 509 -13.55 0.24 -38.74
C LEU A 509 -14.61 0.30 -37.63
N GLY A 510 -15.01 -0.87 -37.15
CA GLY A 510 -15.94 -1.03 -36.04
C GLY A 510 -15.44 -0.38 -34.75
N GLY A 511 -14.16 -0.54 -34.42
CA GLY A 511 -13.52 0.12 -33.29
C GLY A 511 -13.55 1.65 -33.42
N MET A 512 -13.28 2.19 -34.60
CA MET A 512 -13.37 3.63 -34.86
C MET A 512 -14.80 4.16 -34.70
N LEU A 513 -15.79 3.51 -35.31
CA LEU A 513 -17.21 3.87 -35.16
C LEU A 513 -17.65 3.75 -33.70
N SER A 514 -17.25 2.68 -33.02
CA SER A 514 -17.56 2.44 -31.61
C SER A 514 -17.03 3.55 -30.71
N ASN A 515 -15.84 4.10 -30.98
CA ASN A 515 -15.32 5.24 -30.20
C ASN A 515 -16.17 6.50 -30.38
N ILE A 516 -16.67 6.76 -31.60
CA ILE A 516 -17.58 7.88 -31.88
C ILE A 516 -18.91 7.67 -31.15
N PHE A 517 -19.50 6.48 -31.26
CA PHE A 517 -20.74 6.15 -30.57
C PHE A 517 -20.57 6.14 -29.06
N HIS A 518 -19.43 5.71 -28.53
CA HIS A 518 -19.14 5.78 -27.10
C HIS A 518 -19.13 7.23 -26.60
N ALA A 519 -18.65 8.19 -27.39
CA ALA A 519 -18.72 9.60 -27.03
C ALA A 519 -20.16 10.13 -26.93
N ILE A 520 -21.10 9.54 -27.69
CA ILE A 520 -22.51 9.98 -27.75
C ILE A 520 -23.39 9.20 -26.75
N LEU A 521 -23.28 7.87 -26.73
CA LEU A 521 -24.15 6.94 -26.01
C LEU A 521 -23.55 6.45 -24.69
N GLY A 522 -22.27 6.71 -24.44
CA GLY A 522 -21.54 6.25 -23.26
C GLY A 522 -21.61 4.72 -23.11
N PRO A 523 -22.07 4.20 -21.95
CA PRO A 523 -22.08 2.77 -21.67
C PRO A 523 -23.09 1.97 -22.52
N PHE A 524 -24.06 2.63 -23.17
CA PHE A 524 -25.04 1.98 -24.06
C PHE A 524 -24.50 1.72 -25.47
N ASN A 525 -23.28 2.17 -25.77
CA ASN A 525 -22.64 1.88 -27.05
C ASN A 525 -22.55 0.38 -27.36
N VAL A 526 -22.50 -0.49 -26.34
CA VAL A 526 -22.53 -1.96 -26.54
C VAL A 526 -23.76 -2.41 -27.36
N LEU A 527 -24.89 -1.72 -27.25
CA LEU A 527 -26.09 -2.05 -28.03
C LEU A 527 -25.95 -1.64 -29.50
N VAL A 528 -25.56 -0.40 -29.76
CA VAL A 528 -25.58 0.17 -31.13
C VAL A 528 -24.29 -0.16 -31.88
N GLY A 529 -23.14 0.13 -31.27
CA GLY A 529 -21.84 -0.21 -31.84
C GLY A 529 -21.71 -1.72 -32.03
N GLY A 530 -22.09 -2.50 -31.01
CA GLY A 530 -22.07 -3.97 -31.07
C GLY A 530 -22.96 -4.53 -32.18
N LEU A 531 -24.12 -3.94 -32.47
CA LEU A 531 -25.02 -4.43 -33.52
C LEU A 531 -24.35 -4.35 -34.89
N ILE A 532 -23.79 -3.20 -35.23
CA ILE A 532 -23.17 -3.00 -36.54
C ILE A 532 -21.92 -3.87 -36.67
N THR A 533 -21.07 -3.86 -35.66
CA THR A 533 -19.78 -4.55 -35.74
C THR A 533 -19.93 -6.06 -35.72
N GLU A 534 -20.68 -6.62 -34.76
CA GLU A 534 -20.80 -8.07 -34.60
C GLU A 534 -21.63 -8.70 -35.72
N VAL A 535 -22.74 -8.08 -36.11
CA VAL A 535 -23.56 -8.62 -37.22
C VAL A 535 -22.73 -8.65 -38.50
N THR A 536 -22.06 -7.56 -38.86
CA THR A 536 -21.27 -7.53 -40.10
C THR A 536 -20.09 -8.50 -40.03
N HIS A 537 -19.37 -8.57 -38.90
CA HIS A 537 -18.27 -9.52 -38.72
C HIS A 537 -18.73 -10.96 -38.95
N TYR A 538 -19.80 -11.39 -38.28
CA TYR A 538 -20.30 -12.75 -38.38
C TYR A 538 -21.01 -13.08 -39.70
N VAL A 539 -21.61 -12.09 -40.38
CA VAL A 539 -22.12 -12.28 -41.74
C VAL A 539 -21.00 -12.71 -42.68
N VAL A 540 -19.91 -11.94 -42.70
CA VAL A 540 -18.78 -12.19 -43.60
C VAL A 540 -18.04 -13.46 -43.20
N PHE A 541 -17.74 -13.62 -41.91
CA PHE A 541 -17.06 -14.79 -41.39
C PHE A 541 -17.82 -16.08 -41.73
N THR A 542 -19.13 -16.12 -41.52
CA THR A 542 -19.95 -17.30 -41.80
C THR A 542 -20.05 -17.59 -43.30
N ALA A 543 -20.14 -16.55 -44.13
CA ALA A 543 -20.16 -16.70 -45.58
C ALA A 543 -18.87 -17.37 -46.09
N ILE A 544 -17.69 -16.93 -45.63
CA ILE A 544 -16.40 -17.50 -46.04
C ILE A 544 -16.17 -18.87 -45.41
N PHE A 545 -16.50 -19.05 -44.13
CA PHE A 545 -16.40 -20.35 -43.43
C PHE A 545 -17.22 -21.43 -44.16
N SER A 546 -18.37 -21.06 -44.72
CA SER A 546 -19.17 -21.99 -45.51
C SER A 546 -18.44 -22.52 -46.76
N LEU A 547 -17.43 -21.83 -47.28
CA LEU A 547 -16.65 -22.32 -48.43
C LEU A 547 -15.58 -23.35 -47.99
N VAL A 548 -14.95 -23.15 -46.82
CA VAL A 548 -13.87 -24.01 -46.31
C VAL A 548 -14.15 -24.46 -44.86
N PRO A 549 -15.12 -25.37 -44.64
CA PRO A 549 -15.46 -25.84 -43.30
C PRO A 549 -14.50 -26.94 -42.84
N LYS A 550 -13.25 -26.57 -42.55
CA LYS A 550 -12.20 -27.49 -42.06
C LYS A 550 -11.67 -27.06 -40.69
N PRO A 551 -11.29 -28.02 -39.82
CA PRO A 551 -10.68 -27.69 -38.53
C PRO A 551 -9.38 -26.93 -38.74
N GLY A 552 -9.19 -25.83 -38.00
CA GLY A 552 -8.04 -24.94 -38.14
C GLY A 552 -8.30 -23.70 -39.01
N PHE A 553 -9.41 -23.64 -39.75
CA PHE A 553 -9.82 -22.41 -40.47
C PHE A 553 -9.95 -21.24 -39.51
N VAL A 554 -10.67 -21.46 -38.39
CA VAL A 554 -10.92 -20.42 -37.39
C VAL A 554 -9.63 -19.99 -36.73
N THR A 555 -8.82 -20.97 -36.32
CA THR A 555 -7.50 -20.74 -35.71
C THR A 555 -6.63 -19.83 -36.57
N LEU A 556 -6.50 -20.13 -37.86
CA LEU A 556 -5.67 -19.36 -38.78
C LEU A 556 -6.28 -17.98 -39.10
N SER A 557 -7.59 -17.89 -39.26
CA SER A 557 -8.29 -16.62 -39.54
C SER A 557 -8.14 -15.64 -38.37
N TYR A 558 -8.35 -16.10 -37.13
CA TYR A 558 -8.13 -15.30 -35.92
C TYR A 558 -6.68 -14.89 -35.73
N LEU A 559 -5.73 -15.79 -36.01
CA LEU A 559 -4.31 -15.47 -35.91
C LEU A 559 -3.89 -14.45 -36.96
N MET A 560 -4.44 -14.53 -38.17
CA MET A 560 -4.19 -13.56 -39.24
C MET A 560 -4.75 -12.18 -38.87
N ASN A 561 -5.98 -12.13 -38.32
CA ASN A 561 -6.57 -10.91 -37.77
C ASN A 561 -5.66 -10.30 -36.69
N TYR A 562 -5.24 -11.12 -35.72
CA TYR A 562 -4.33 -10.70 -34.65
C TYR A 562 -2.98 -10.20 -35.18
N LEU A 563 -2.37 -10.88 -36.16
CA LEU A 563 -1.10 -10.47 -36.76
C LEU A 563 -1.21 -9.13 -37.47
N MET A 564 -2.30 -8.89 -38.20
CA MET A 564 -2.59 -7.60 -38.84
C MET A 564 -2.78 -6.50 -37.80
N GLY A 565 -3.50 -6.79 -36.71
CA GLY A 565 -3.61 -5.89 -35.56
C GLY A 565 -2.28 -5.58 -34.91
N LEU A 566 -1.41 -6.58 -34.75
CA LEU A 566 -0.07 -6.40 -34.21
C LEU A 566 0.77 -5.47 -35.10
N LEU A 567 0.72 -5.66 -36.41
CA LEU A 567 1.43 -4.83 -37.37
C LEU A 567 0.94 -3.38 -37.36
N LEU A 568 -0.38 -3.15 -37.26
CA LEU A 568 -0.94 -1.80 -37.27
C LEU A 568 -0.77 -1.06 -35.93
N TYR A 569 -0.98 -1.75 -34.80
CA TYR A 569 -0.97 -1.13 -33.47
C TYR A 569 0.40 -1.19 -32.76
N GLY A 570 1.34 -1.98 -33.27
CA GLY A 570 2.75 -1.93 -32.87
C GLY A 570 3.10 -2.49 -31.49
N GLY A 571 2.26 -3.34 -30.89
CA GLY A 571 2.55 -3.90 -29.55
C GLY A 571 1.96 -5.27 -29.29
N MET A 572 2.80 -6.23 -28.90
CA MET A 572 2.38 -7.46 -28.23
C MET A 572 2.40 -7.25 -26.73
N ARG A 573 1.27 -7.51 -26.06
CA ARG A 573 1.17 -7.53 -24.60
C ARG A 573 1.37 -8.97 -24.11
N ALA A 574 1.95 -9.11 -22.92
CA ALA A 574 2.12 -10.42 -22.28
C ALA A 574 0.78 -11.16 -22.05
N THR A 575 -0.34 -10.43 -22.03
CA THR A 575 -1.68 -11.00 -21.86
C THR A 575 -2.29 -11.56 -23.15
N ASP A 576 -1.81 -11.14 -24.32
CA ASP A 576 -2.46 -11.40 -25.61
C ASP A 576 -2.60 -12.90 -25.94
N PRO A 577 -1.62 -13.79 -25.66
CA PRO A 577 -1.77 -15.22 -25.87
C PRO A 577 -2.97 -15.83 -25.13
N PHE A 578 -3.32 -15.29 -23.96
CA PHE A 578 -4.49 -15.77 -23.21
C PHE A 578 -5.79 -15.32 -23.86
N PHE A 579 -5.88 -14.09 -24.34
CA PHE A 579 -7.06 -13.58 -25.04
C PHE A 579 -7.27 -14.31 -26.37
N VAL A 580 -6.26 -14.30 -27.24
CA VAL A 580 -6.34 -14.91 -28.57
C VAL A 580 -6.52 -16.42 -28.47
N GLY A 581 -5.73 -17.08 -27.62
CA GLY A 581 -5.81 -18.53 -27.42
C GLY A 581 -7.16 -18.98 -26.88
N ALA A 582 -7.75 -18.23 -25.93
CA ALA A 582 -9.06 -18.55 -25.40
C ALA A 582 -10.17 -18.36 -26.45
N ASN A 583 -10.12 -17.28 -27.23
CA ASN A 583 -11.08 -17.04 -28.31
C ASN A 583 -11.06 -18.18 -29.35
N ILE A 584 -9.85 -18.57 -29.78
CA ILE A 584 -9.66 -19.71 -30.68
C ILE A 584 -10.19 -21.00 -30.05
N PHE A 585 -9.87 -21.25 -28.76
CA PHE A 585 -10.34 -22.43 -28.05
C PHE A 585 -11.87 -22.57 -28.08
N PHE A 586 -12.59 -21.54 -27.64
CA PHE A 586 -14.05 -21.61 -27.54
C PHE A 586 -14.69 -21.77 -28.91
N MET A 587 -14.18 -21.07 -29.92
CA MET A 587 -14.75 -21.12 -31.26
C MET A 587 -14.49 -22.47 -31.95
N GLU A 588 -13.26 -22.99 -31.93
CA GLU A 588 -12.97 -24.33 -32.46
C GLU A 588 -13.68 -25.44 -31.66
N ALA A 589 -13.72 -25.33 -30.33
CA ALA A 589 -14.38 -26.32 -29.47
C ALA A 589 -15.88 -26.39 -29.75
N MET A 590 -16.59 -25.27 -29.87
CA MET A 590 -18.02 -25.28 -30.16
C MET A 590 -18.34 -25.82 -31.55
N LEU A 591 -17.55 -25.46 -32.56
CA LEU A 591 -17.71 -26.00 -33.92
C LEU A 591 -17.48 -27.50 -33.98
N LEU A 592 -16.51 -28.01 -33.20
CA LEU A 592 -16.21 -29.43 -33.11
C LEU A 592 -17.27 -30.20 -32.31
N LEU A 593 -17.70 -29.68 -31.16
CA LEU A 593 -18.74 -30.29 -30.30
C LEU A 593 -20.08 -30.41 -31.02
N LEU A 594 -20.45 -29.41 -31.83
CA LEU A 594 -21.68 -29.43 -32.63
C LEU A 594 -21.52 -30.12 -33.99
N LEU A 595 -20.36 -30.78 -34.21
CA LEU A 595 -20.03 -31.55 -35.41
C LEU A 595 -20.23 -30.78 -36.72
N VAL A 596 -20.00 -29.46 -36.66
CA VAL A 596 -20.26 -28.55 -37.78
C VAL A 596 -19.31 -28.84 -38.94
N TYR A 597 -18.09 -29.29 -38.65
CA TYR A 597 -17.11 -29.72 -39.67
C TYR A 597 -17.58 -30.90 -40.53
N GLN A 598 -18.47 -31.76 -40.01
CA GLN A 598 -19.04 -32.86 -40.80
C GLN A 598 -20.26 -32.42 -41.61
N LYS A 599 -21.08 -31.51 -41.05
CA LYS A 599 -22.31 -30.99 -41.69
C LYS A 599 -22.33 -29.47 -41.59
N PRO A 600 -21.66 -28.75 -42.52
CA PRO A 600 -21.40 -27.31 -42.41
C PRO A 600 -22.58 -26.43 -42.80
N VAL A 601 -23.81 -26.94 -42.66
CA VAL A 601 -25.02 -26.27 -43.16
C VAL A 601 -26.16 -26.40 -42.15
N GLY A 602 -26.82 -25.28 -41.88
CA GLY A 602 -28.04 -25.20 -41.09
C GLY A 602 -27.86 -24.54 -39.73
N LEU A 603 -28.89 -24.69 -38.89
CA LEU A 603 -29.02 -24.02 -37.60
C LEU A 603 -27.91 -24.35 -36.60
N ARG A 604 -27.25 -25.52 -36.75
CA ARG A 604 -26.12 -25.93 -35.89
C ARG A 604 -24.92 -25.00 -36.01
N LEU A 605 -24.61 -24.50 -37.22
CA LEU A 605 -23.52 -23.54 -37.40
C LEU A 605 -23.84 -22.22 -36.71
N VAL A 606 -25.05 -21.69 -36.91
CA VAL A 606 -25.49 -20.43 -36.28
C VAL A 606 -25.41 -20.54 -34.76
N LEU A 607 -25.92 -21.64 -34.21
CA LEU A 607 -25.93 -21.86 -32.76
C LEU A 607 -24.51 -22.05 -32.21
N ALA A 608 -23.64 -22.76 -32.95
CA ALA A 608 -22.24 -22.94 -32.56
C ALA A 608 -21.50 -21.61 -32.47
N LEU A 609 -21.65 -20.77 -33.50
CA LEU A 609 -21.01 -19.45 -33.53
C LEU A 609 -21.57 -18.54 -32.42
N ALA A 610 -22.89 -18.51 -32.21
CA ALA A 610 -23.50 -17.68 -31.18
C ALA A 610 -23.12 -18.11 -29.75
N LEU A 611 -23.05 -19.41 -29.47
CA LEU A 611 -22.62 -19.91 -28.16
C LEU A 611 -21.12 -19.66 -27.93
N ALA A 612 -20.30 -19.87 -28.95
CA ALA A 612 -18.88 -19.60 -28.87
C ALA A 612 -18.60 -18.12 -28.59
N ASP A 613 -19.29 -17.23 -29.29
CA ASP A 613 -19.10 -15.79 -29.16
C ASP A 613 -19.57 -15.26 -27.80
N ALA A 614 -20.65 -15.84 -27.25
CA ALA A 614 -21.09 -15.56 -25.88
C ALA A 614 -20.03 -15.98 -24.83
N LEU A 615 -19.44 -17.17 -24.99
CA LEU A 615 -18.37 -17.66 -24.13
C LEU A 615 -17.07 -16.85 -24.28
N GLN A 616 -16.74 -16.45 -25.50
CA GLN A 616 -15.63 -15.56 -25.82
C GLN A 616 -15.80 -14.19 -25.15
N THR A 617 -16.99 -13.59 -25.28
CA THR A 617 -17.32 -12.31 -24.64
C THR A 617 -17.23 -12.41 -23.12
N PHE A 618 -17.80 -13.48 -22.54
CA PHE A 618 -17.69 -13.74 -21.10
C PHE A 618 -16.22 -13.89 -20.65
N SER A 619 -15.43 -14.65 -21.40
CA SER A 619 -14.02 -14.89 -21.08
C SER A 619 -13.19 -13.62 -21.17
N SER A 620 -13.42 -12.81 -22.19
CA SER A 620 -12.81 -11.49 -22.35
C SER A 620 -13.14 -10.58 -21.17
N LEU A 621 -14.40 -10.54 -20.71
CA LEU A 621 -14.79 -9.77 -19.52
C LEU A 621 -14.06 -10.24 -18.26
N VAL A 622 -13.96 -11.56 -18.03
CA VAL A 622 -13.24 -12.12 -16.87
C VAL A 622 -11.74 -11.76 -16.91
N LEU A 623 -11.11 -11.85 -18.09
CA LEU A 623 -9.72 -11.43 -18.26
C LEU A 623 -9.55 -9.94 -18.03
N HIS A 624 -10.47 -9.10 -18.53
CA HIS A 624 -10.44 -7.66 -18.30
C HIS A 624 -10.64 -7.28 -16.84
N MET A 625 -11.58 -7.93 -16.14
CA MET A 625 -11.77 -7.75 -14.70
C MET A 625 -10.51 -8.09 -13.91
N THR A 626 -9.78 -9.13 -14.33
CA THR A 626 -8.62 -9.63 -13.60
C THR A 626 -7.36 -8.81 -13.89
N PHE A 627 -6.98 -8.69 -15.16
CA PHE A 627 -5.71 -8.06 -15.55
C PHE A 627 -5.75 -6.54 -15.47
N TYR A 628 -6.90 -5.93 -15.77
CA TYR A 628 -7.04 -4.47 -15.77
C TYR A 628 -7.80 -3.94 -14.56
N ARG A 629 -8.23 -4.82 -13.63
CA ARG A 629 -8.99 -4.46 -12.42
C ARG A 629 -10.25 -3.64 -12.72
N LEU A 630 -10.90 -3.92 -13.85
CA LEU A 630 -12.14 -3.27 -14.25
C LEU A 630 -13.32 -3.87 -13.50
N TYR A 631 -14.21 -3.01 -12.99
CA TYR A 631 -15.44 -3.44 -12.31
C TYR A 631 -16.63 -3.17 -13.23
N PHE A 632 -17.25 -4.23 -13.73
CA PHE A 632 -18.46 -4.12 -14.53
C PHE A 632 -19.70 -4.38 -13.67
N PRO A 633 -20.76 -3.59 -13.83
CA PRO A 633 -22.03 -3.87 -13.17
C PRO A 633 -22.71 -5.09 -13.79
N ASP A 634 -23.50 -5.83 -13.00
CA ASP A 634 -24.10 -7.10 -13.43
C ASP A 634 -24.96 -6.96 -14.70
N TRP A 635 -25.74 -5.87 -14.83
CA TRP A 635 -26.56 -5.62 -16.02
C TRP A 635 -25.74 -5.49 -17.30
N TYR A 636 -24.54 -4.90 -17.21
CA TYR A 636 -23.66 -4.69 -18.36
C TYR A 636 -23.05 -6.00 -18.82
N ILE A 637 -22.74 -6.90 -17.88
CA ILE A 637 -22.26 -8.25 -18.19
C ILE A 637 -23.34 -9.03 -18.94
N TRP A 638 -24.59 -9.00 -18.45
CA TRP A 638 -25.72 -9.67 -19.10
C TRP A 638 -25.99 -9.14 -20.50
N LEU A 639 -25.96 -7.81 -20.67
CA LEU A 639 -26.18 -7.19 -21.97
C LEU A 639 -25.05 -7.52 -22.95
N SER A 640 -23.79 -7.47 -22.50
CA SER A 640 -22.64 -7.80 -23.33
C SER A 640 -22.64 -9.27 -23.75
N VAL A 641 -22.91 -10.20 -22.84
CA VAL A 641 -22.90 -11.64 -23.16
C VAL A 641 -24.16 -12.06 -23.93
N GLY A 642 -25.35 -11.62 -23.51
CA GLY A 642 -26.62 -12.07 -24.08
C GLY A 642 -27.03 -11.33 -25.36
N VAL A 643 -26.85 -10.02 -25.41
CA VAL A 643 -27.26 -9.23 -26.58
C VAL A 643 -26.12 -9.19 -27.59
N LYS A 644 -24.97 -8.64 -27.18
CA LYS A 644 -23.83 -8.48 -28.08
C LYS A 644 -23.24 -9.83 -28.49
N GLY A 645 -22.88 -10.67 -27.52
CA GLY A 645 -22.19 -11.94 -27.78
C GLY A 645 -23.06 -13.09 -28.30
N PHE A 646 -24.39 -13.04 -28.12
CA PHE A 646 -25.27 -14.14 -28.54
C PHE A 646 -26.27 -13.71 -29.62
N LEU A 647 -27.14 -12.73 -29.31
CA LEU A 647 -28.23 -12.35 -30.20
C LEU A 647 -27.74 -11.77 -31.53
N TYR A 648 -26.76 -10.85 -31.50
CA TYR A 648 -26.23 -10.24 -32.71
C TYR A 648 -25.48 -11.24 -33.58
N THR A 649 -24.71 -12.13 -32.96
CA THR A 649 -24.02 -13.22 -33.64
C THR A 649 -25.00 -14.21 -34.27
N LEU A 650 -26.12 -14.50 -33.61
CA LEU A 650 -27.19 -15.34 -34.17
C LEU A 650 -27.77 -14.73 -35.47
N ILE A 651 -28.05 -13.42 -35.45
CA ILE A 651 -28.57 -12.69 -36.62
C ILE A 651 -27.52 -12.67 -37.73
N GLY A 652 -26.27 -12.30 -37.40
CA GLY A 652 -25.18 -12.19 -38.37
C GLY A 652 -24.84 -13.53 -39.03
N ALA A 653 -24.68 -14.59 -38.25
CA ALA A 653 -24.43 -15.93 -38.77
C ALA A 653 -25.62 -16.47 -39.59
N GLY A 654 -26.87 -16.17 -39.18
CA GLY A 654 -28.05 -16.55 -39.95
C GLY A 654 -28.10 -15.90 -41.34
N LEU A 655 -27.77 -14.62 -41.43
CA LEU A 655 -27.66 -13.89 -42.70
C LEU A 655 -26.46 -14.38 -43.53
N GLY A 656 -25.30 -14.56 -42.88
CA GLY A 656 -24.09 -15.07 -43.51
C GLY A 656 -24.25 -16.47 -44.11
N LEU A 657 -25.06 -17.33 -43.49
CA LEU A 657 -25.42 -18.64 -44.05
C LEU A 657 -26.18 -18.54 -45.37
N LYS A 658 -27.09 -17.56 -45.52
CA LYS A 658 -27.83 -17.36 -46.78
C LYS A 658 -26.88 -16.91 -47.88
N ILE A 659 -25.99 -15.97 -47.57
CA ILE A 659 -24.98 -15.47 -48.50
C ILE A 659 -23.98 -16.56 -48.88
N GLY A 660 -23.53 -17.36 -47.90
CA GLY A 660 -22.62 -18.48 -48.11
C GLY A 660 -23.19 -19.55 -49.04
N LYS A 661 -24.50 -19.84 -48.96
CA LYS A 661 -25.17 -20.74 -49.91
C LYS A 661 -25.13 -20.20 -51.34
N LEU A 662 -25.44 -18.92 -51.53
CA LEU A 662 -25.40 -18.27 -52.84
C LEU A 662 -23.98 -18.27 -53.43
N LEU A 663 -22.97 -17.98 -52.61
CA LEU A 663 -21.57 -18.04 -53.03
C LEU A 663 -21.16 -19.45 -53.46
N ARG A 664 -21.60 -20.48 -52.72
CA ARG A 664 -21.30 -21.88 -53.04
C ARG A 664 -22.04 -22.35 -54.30
N GLU A 665 -23.20 -21.79 -54.59
CA GLU A 665 -23.94 -22.04 -55.84
C GLU A 665 -23.24 -21.41 -57.05
N MET A 666 -22.65 -20.22 -56.90
CA MET A 666 -21.88 -19.56 -57.97
C MET A 666 -20.49 -20.17 -58.21
N GLU A 667 -19.93 -20.86 -57.21
CA GLU A 667 -18.63 -21.53 -57.34
C GLU A 667 -18.73 -22.89 -58.07
N ARG A 668 -19.91 -23.52 -58.03
CA ARG A 668 -20.21 -24.76 -58.75
C ARG A 668 -20.55 -24.46 -60.20
#